data_AF-A0AA48R031-F1
#
_entry.id   AF-A0AA48R031-F1
#
_cell.length_a   1.000
_cell.length_b   1.000
_cell.length_c   1.000
_cell.angle_alpha   90.00
_cell.angle_beta   90.00
_cell.angle_gamma   90.00
#
_symmetry.space_group_name_H-M   'P 1'
#
loop_
_entity.id
_entity.type
_entity.pdbx_description
1 polymer ?
#
loop_
_entity_poly.entity_id
_entity_poly.type
_entity_poly.pdbx_seq_one_letter_code
_entity_poly.pdbx_strand_id
1 'polypeptide(L)'
;MEKKMCTPFLLVFILAISSVSFALEGPIFENTVLSDNQEILFTLQGSDIGAPSNLRDLAYDKENEHIYVILKDGELENQESGEEDPSIHPATGLKIHPESGFLIDPISGAFIDPIGGMMYTDPIMMTPVSPFTFYPINPVTGLLQDCHSGDRAIPFPENSFAGFPTNPADLTGIIDPLTGHSVDPKTGALYILDGPLFGYFTVFDPSGILISPIGTIVDSITGLRILPPTQEYLVDANNRLINSLTGQIVDPTTMQPIEPAQWYPINPVTGAPQDPATGEAIAARGNQRVYTMDGELVEKPAYPIVDGMERRGIEFEAGNTWSLEQVYDAAKVVLTNHDENSGLELSLKAKGFVVQGGQVVYYLGCGDDGDDEFILGMTNAATAENAIASDLEFVKAYDLSPDGSELIFVGGHFDDEDLPEYEISYLVRYDLENENVIEEYLITDSPIRYEEDYYSDVTDLYATESYIVLVRKDAGKMKGYIERYDYEGNFIDGVESNYCVRRITEGPNGSTIYMQMKYPAPNVTSNDTLSGGDLEFVQINWDGKLELAGPKHVIQEQTRVGHTLARFTDNQFGLLRMEEPETGIVDYKAPIRSKENLVKLQIPYCDIKAKLESGARNLMVEYQGQTLSFPMELFQCDDMLAAMPCQDHATIEIIMHTHEAGTVTYDVQLFVVEQVDAMTRVVYRKTLQ
;
A
#
# COMPACT_ATOMS: atom_id res chain seq x y z
N MET A 1 100.15 -5.38 10.55
CA MET A 1 99.09 -6.30 10.07
C MET A 1 97.94 -6.21 11.06
N GLU A 2 96.92 -5.48 10.65
CA GLU A 2 95.85 -4.95 11.50
C GLU A 2 94.84 -6.02 11.91
N LYS A 3 94.50 -6.04 13.21
CA LYS A 3 93.28 -6.63 13.73
C LYS A 3 92.18 -5.57 13.68
N LYS A 4 91.15 -5.76 12.88
CA LYS A 4 89.91 -4.94 12.95
C LYS A 4 88.88 -5.66 13.83
N MET A 5 88.56 -5.00 14.94
CA MET A 5 87.39 -5.27 15.78
C MET A 5 86.11 -4.96 14.99
N CYS A 6 85.17 -5.89 15.02
CA CYS A 6 83.78 -5.64 14.68
C CYS A 6 83.07 -5.02 15.88
N THR A 7 82.43 -3.88 15.68
CA THR A 7 81.46 -3.26 16.59
C THR A 7 80.12 -3.20 15.83
N PRO A 8 78.98 -3.57 16.44
CA PRO A 8 77.70 -3.61 15.76
C PRO A 8 77.10 -2.19 15.67
N PHE A 9 76.91 -1.71 14.46
CA PHE A 9 76.14 -0.49 14.16
C PHE A 9 75.09 -0.85 13.11
N LEU A 10 74.14 -1.70 13.50
CA LEU A 10 72.99 -2.04 12.65
C LEU A 10 71.81 -2.52 13.49
N LEU A 11 71.35 -1.72 14.46
CA LEU A 11 70.11 -2.05 15.18
C LEU A 11 69.35 -0.84 15.77
N VAL A 12 69.51 0.36 15.20
CA VAL A 12 68.78 1.56 15.70
C VAL A 12 67.97 2.27 14.60
N PHE A 13 68.07 1.87 13.32
CA PHE A 13 67.28 2.50 12.24
C PHE A 13 66.04 1.72 11.78
N ILE A 14 65.71 0.57 12.41
CA ILE A 14 64.53 -0.24 12.07
C ILE A 14 63.39 -0.11 13.11
N LEU A 15 63.61 0.60 14.23
CA LEU A 15 62.61 0.76 15.30
C LEU A 15 61.94 2.13 15.37
N ALA A 16 62.01 2.92 14.29
CA ALA A 16 61.31 4.21 14.17
C ALA A 16 60.28 4.25 13.03
N ILE A 17 59.91 3.09 12.45
CA ILE A 17 58.83 2.97 11.45
C ILE A 17 57.66 2.11 11.98
N SER A 18 57.75 1.54 13.18
CA SER A 18 56.70 0.63 13.72
C SER A 18 55.59 1.33 14.52
N SER A 19 55.40 2.64 14.36
CA SER A 19 54.29 3.37 14.99
C SER A 19 53.80 4.54 14.13
N VAL A 20 53.90 4.42 12.81
CA VAL A 20 52.90 5.03 11.94
C VAL A 20 51.71 4.07 11.98
N SER A 21 50.84 4.26 12.97
CA SER A 21 49.47 3.80 12.81
C SER A 21 48.97 4.50 11.55
N PHE A 22 48.93 3.78 10.43
CA PHE A 22 47.98 4.11 9.39
C PHE A 22 46.63 3.94 10.06
N ALA A 23 46.14 5.01 10.68
CA ALA A 23 44.72 5.21 10.76
C ALA A 23 44.31 5.20 9.28
N LEU A 24 43.84 4.05 8.82
CA LEU A 24 42.96 4.00 7.66
C LEU A 24 41.81 4.91 8.08
N GLU A 25 41.91 6.18 7.69
CA GLU A 25 40.77 7.08 7.72
C GLU A 25 39.74 6.35 6.86
N GLY A 26 38.77 5.71 7.54
CA GLY A 26 37.65 5.09 6.86
C GLY A 26 37.01 6.13 5.96
N PRO A 27 36.35 5.70 4.86
CA PRO A 27 35.71 6.63 3.95
C PRO A 27 34.81 7.59 4.75
N ILE A 28 35.05 8.88 4.60
CA ILE A 28 34.26 9.90 5.28
C ILE A 28 32.93 9.98 4.53
N PHE A 29 31.86 9.61 5.22
CA PHE A 29 30.50 9.80 4.72
C PHE A 29 30.17 11.30 4.76
N GLU A 30 30.03 11.90 3.58
CA GLU A 30 29.59 13.28 3.46
C GLU A 30 28.21 13.32 2.81
N ASN A 31 27.30 14.14 3.37
CA ASN A 31 26.06 14.44 2.68
C ASN A 31 26.42 15.20 1.39
N THR A 32 26.08 14.62 0.24
CA THR A 32 26.26 15.27 -1.06
C THR A 32 25.51 16.59 -1.05
N VAL A 33 26.19 17.67 -1.44
CA VAL A 33 25.54 18.96 -1.64
C VAL A 33 24.58 18.79 -2.82
N LEU A 34 23.28 18.95 -2.55
CA LEU A 34 22.27 18.89 -3.59
C LEU A 34 22.58 19.92 -4.68
N SER A 35 22.46 19.49 -5.93
CA SER A 35 22.63 20.34 -7.10
C SER A 35 21.41 21.27 -7.30
N ASP A 36 21.55 22.28 -8.14
CA ASP A 36 20.52 23.32 -8.34
C ASP A 36 19.18 22.77 -8.89
N ASN A 37 19.17 21.54 -9.41
CA ASN A 37 17.98 20.85 -9.90
C ASN A 37 17.42 19.82 -8.90
N GLN A 38 17.98 19.72 -7.69
CA GLN A 38 17.50 18.86 -6.62
C GLN A 38 16.83 19.69 -5.52
N GLU A 39 15.64 19.26 -5.09
CA GLU A 39 14.89 19.91 -4.01
C GLU A 39 14.47 18.88 -2.97
N ILE A 40 14.76 19.13 -1.69
CA ILE A 40 14.20 18.32 -0.60
C ILE A 40 12.74 18.70 -0.46
N LEU A 41 11.85 17.76 -0.75
CA LEU A 41 10.42 17.91 -0.54
C LEU A 41 10.11 17.97 0.96
N PHE A 42 10.54 16.93 1.69
CA PHE A 42 10.42 16.87 3.14
C PHE A 42 11.40 15.87 3.73
N THR A 43 11.50 15.89 5.07
CA THR A 43 12.36 14.98 5.84
C THR A 43 11.51 14.28 6.89
N LEU A 44 11.53 12.95 6.90
CA LEU A 44 10.95 12.13 7.95
C LEU A 44 12.01 11.85 9.00
N GLN A 45 11.69 12.11 10.26
CA GLN A 45 12.60 11.80 11.36
C GLN A 45 12.69 10.29 11.52
N GLY A 46 13.89 9.76 11.74
CA GLY A 46 14.10 8.31 11.91
C GLY A 46 13.22 7.72 13.04
N SER A 47 12.91 8.51 14.07
CA SER A 47 11.99 8.13 15.14
C SER A 47 10.58 7.79 14.67
N ASP A 48 10.12 8.44 13.61
CA ASP A 48 8.73 8.34 13.18
C ASP A 48 8.49 7.06 12.40
N ILE A 49 9.51 6.58 11.68
CA ILE A 49 9.43 5.48 10.70
C ILE A 49 10.06 4.18 11.20
N GLY A 50 10.77 4.21 12.32
CA GLY A 50 11.55 3.08 12.82
C GLY A 50 12.89 2.94 12.09
N ALA A 51 13.44 1.72 12.06
CA ALA A 51 14.70 1.48 11.36
C ALA A 51 14.50 1.71 9.85
N PRO A 52 15.33 2.52 9.17
CA PRO A 52 15.25 2.75 7.73
C PRO A 52 15.36 1.47 6.88
N SER A 53 15.94 0.40 7.44
CA SER A 53 15.94 -0.94 6.83
C SER A 53 14.54 -1.52 6.65
N ASN A 54 13.54 -0.94 7.31
CA ASN A 54 12.17 -1.36 7.14
C ASN A 54 11.59 -0.85 5.83
N LEU A 55 12.11 0.19 5.19
CA LEU A 55 11.51 0.61 3.92
C LEU A 55 11.56 -0.49 2.85
N ARG A 56 10.43 -0.74 2.21
CA ARG A 56 10.30 -1.66 1.08
C ARG A 56 10.16 -0.97 -0.26
N ASP A 57 9.27 0.02 -0.31
CA ASP A 57 8.81 0.56 -1.58
C ASP A 57 8.40 2.03 -1.50
N LEU A 58 8.42 2.68 -2.67
CA LEU A 58 8.12 4.08 -2.88
C LEU A 58 7.35 4.24 -4.20
N ALA A 59 6.19 4.89 -4.15
CA ALA A 59 5.42 5.17 -5.35
C ALA A 59 4.79 6.56 -5.30
N TYR A 60 4.54 7.13 -6.47
CA TYR A 60 3.90 8.44 -6.63
C TYR A 60 2.57 8.33 -7.36
N ASP A 61 1.51 8.75 -6.68
CA ASP A 61 0.18 8.82 -7.23
C ASP A 61 -0.01 10.17 -7.94
N LYS A 62 0.04 10.12 -9.27
CA LYS A 62 -0.06 11.29 -10.14
C LYS A 62 -1.44 11.96 -10.06
N GLU A 63 -2.50 11.24 -9.69
CA GLU A 63 -3.88 11.78 -9.66
C GLU A 63 -4.16 12.55 -8.36
N ASN A 64 -3.66 12.04 -7.24
CA ASN A 64 -3.84 12.68 -5.93
C ASN A 64 -2.63 13.53 -5.49
N GLU A 65 -1.54 13.53 -6.26
CA GLU A 65 -0.26 14.15 -5.91
C GLU A 65 0.28 13.68 -4.55
N HIS A 66 0.13 12.39 -4.28
CA HIS A 66 0.54 11.76 -3.03
C HIS A 66 1.77 10.86 -3.23
N ILE A 67 2.65 10.85 -2.22
CA ILE A 67 3.79 9.94 -2.12
C ILE A 67 3.42 8.83 -1.14
N TYR A 68 3.43 7.61 -1.64
CA TYR A 68 3.18 6.40 -0.85
C TYR A 68 4.50 5.78 -0.44
N VAL A 69 4.65 5.57 0.87
CA VAL A 69 5.85 5.03 1.51
C VAL A 69 5.47 3.72 2.18
N ILE A 70 6.06 2.62 1.73
CA ILE A 70 5.81 1.29 2.29
C ILE A 70 6.98 0.89 3.19
N LEU A 71 6.68 0.73 4.46
CA LEU A 71 7.53 0.21 5.52
C LEU A 71 7.22 -1.28 5.73
N LYS A 72 8.24 -2.08 5.97
CA LYS A 72 8.18 -3.45 6.47
C LYS A 72 7.68 -3.36 7.90
N ASP A 73 6.84 -4.30 8.29
CA ASP A 73 6.57 -4.50 9.72
C ASP A 73 7.93 -4.62 10.38
N GLY A 74 8.20 -3.69 11.29
CA GLY A 74 9.08 -4.04 12.37
C GLY A 74 8.40 -5.24 13.00
N GLU A 75 8.84 -6.45 12.64
CA GLU A 75 8.96 -7.48 13.65
C GLU A 75 9.68 -6.71 14.76
N LEU A 76 8.90 -6.29 15.76
CA LEU A 76 9.34 -6.51 17.10
C LEU A 76 9.74 -7.98 17.01
N GLU A 77 11.04 -8.22 16.77
CA GLU A 77 11.74 -9.18 17.57
C GLU A 77 11.17 -8.87 18.95
N ASN A 78 10.14 -9.64 19.30
CA ASN A 78 10.04 -10.13 20.64
C ASN A 78 11.49 -10.53 20.85
N GLN A 79 12.25 -9.67 21.51
CA GLN A 79 13.30 -10.15 22.37
C GLN A 79 12.56 -11.25 23.10
N GLU A 80 12.72 -12.48 22.63
CA GLU A 80 12.43 -13.64 23.42
C GLU A 80 13.19 -13.29 24.69
N SER A 81 12.43 -12.88 25.71
CA SER A 81 12.95 -12.63 27.03
C SER A 81 13.68 -13.92 27.32
N GLY A 82 15.02 -13.87 27.22
CA GLY A 82 15.81 -15.05 26.86
C GLY A 82 15.28 -16.25 27.61
N GLU A 83 14.82 -17.25 26.86
CA GLU A 83 14.18 -18.48 27.32
C GLU A 83 14.50 -18.72 28.80
N GLU A 84 13.63 -18.27 29.72
CA GLU A 84 13.84 -18.52 31.13
C GLU A 84 13.77 -20.02 31.28
N ASP A 85 14.95 -20.62 31.49
CA ASP A 85 15.18 -22.05 31.63
C ASP A 85 14.02 -22.64 32.46
N PRO A 86 13.18 -23.52 31.90
CA PRO A 86 11.88 -23.85 32.46
C PRO A 86 12.04 -24.29 33.91
N SER A 87 11.36 -23.56 34.81
CA SER A 87 11.48 -23.78 36.25
C SER A 87 11.39 -25.27 36.61
N ILE A 88 12.42 -25.79 37.28
CA ILE A 88 12.49 -27.21 37.65
C ILE A 88 11.81 -27.39 39.00
N HIS A 89 10.85 -28.31 39.07
CA HIS A 89 10.14 -28.58 40.32
C HIS A 89 11.09 -29.18 41.37
N PRO A 90 11.29 -28.51 42.53
CA PRO A 90 12.41 -28.79 43.43
C PRO A 90 12.37 -30.18 44.09
N ALA A 91 11.21 -30.81 44.16
CA ALA A 91 11.07 -32.14 44.76
C ALA A 91 11.21 -33.30 43.75
N THR A 92 10.96 -33.05 42.46
CA THR A 92 10.89 -34.10 41.43
C THR A 92 11.99 -33.99 40.38
N GLY A 93 12.61 -32.81 40.24
CA GLY A 93 13.63 -32.56 39.23
C GLY A 93 13.08 -32.47 37.80
N LEU A 94 11.75 -32.39 37.63
CA LEU A 94 11.08 -32.32 36.33
C LEU A 94 10.78 -30.88 35.94
N LYS A 95 10.78 -30.60 34.63
CA LYS A 95 10.43 -29.29 34.07
C LYS A 95 8.96 -28.96 34.38
N ILE A 96 8.68 -27.72 34.75
CA ILE A 96 7.31 -27.19 34.91
C ILE A 96 6.94 -26.43 33.64
N HIS A 97 5.77 -26.72 33.09
CA HIS A 97 5.24 -25.96 31.95
C HIS A 97 4.86 -24.54 32.38
N PRO A 98 5.37 -23.49 31.73
CA PRO A 98 5.28 -22.11 32.22
C PRO A 98 3.83 -21.61 32.35
N GLU A 99 2.93 -22.03 31.45
CA GLU A 99 1.55 -21.54 31.44
C GLU A 99 0.58 -22.36 32.30
N SER A 100 0.83 -23.66 32.47
CA SER A 100 -0.13 -24.57 33.10
C SER A 100 0.29 -25.03 34.48
N GLY A 101 1.56 -24.85 34.84
CA GLY A 101 2.12 -25.28 36.12
C GLY A 101 2.27 -26.80 36.29
N PHE A 102 1.96 -27.60 35.26
CA PHE A 102 2.11 -29.05 35.30
C PHE A 102 3.56 -29.50 35.11
N LEU A 103 3.90 -30.64 35.71
CA LEU A 103 5.20 -31.29 35.47
C LEU A 103 5.21 -31.96 34.10
N ILE A 104 6.34 -31.87 33.39
CA ILE A 104 6.52 -32.49 32.07
C ILE A 104 7.36 -33.75 32.22
N ASP A 105 6.85 -34.89 31.73
CA ASP A 105 7.62 -36.12 31.63
C ASP A 105 8.75 -35.96 30.61
N PRO A 106 10.02 -36.19 30.99
CA PRO A 106 11.16 -35.87 30.15
C PRO A 106 11.35 -36.85 28.99
N ILE A 107 10.66 -38.00 28.98
CA ILE A 107 10.79 -39.03 27.94
C ILE A 107 9.67 -38.89 26.90
N SER A 108 8.45 -38.59 27.35
CA SER A 108 7.26 -38.57 26.51
C SER A 108 6.75 -37.16 26.19
N GLY A 109 7.17 -36.13 26.94
CA GLY A 109 6.66 -34.77 26.84
C GLY A 109 5.25 -34.58 27.42
N ALA A 110 4.67 -35.61 28.04
CA ALA A 110 3.30 -35.57 28.57
C ALA A 110 3.22 -34.82 29.92
N PHE A 111 2.07 -34.20 30.19
CA PHE A 111 1.80 -33.58 31.48
C PHE A 111 1.54 -34.63 32.57
N ILE A 112 2.20 -34.46 33.72
CA ILE A 112 2.06 -35.32 34.89
C ILE A 112 1.25 -34.57 35.95
N ASP A 113 0.09 -35.12 36.32
CA ASP A 113 -0.64 -34.71 37.52
C ASP A 113 0.07 -35.26 38.78
N PRO A 114 0.46 -34.40 39.74
CA PRO A 114 1.12 -34.84 40.97
C PRO A 114 0.26 -35.75 41.88
N ILE A 115 -1.06 -35.83 41.67
CA ILE A 115 -1.96 -36.66 42.50
C ILE A 115 -2.27 -38.01 41.82
N GLY A 116 -2.46 -38.04 40.50
CA GLY A 116 -2.93 -39.23 39.77
C GLY A 116 -1.87 -40.06 39.02
N GLY A 117 -0.70 -39.49 38.69
CA GLY A 117 0.21 -40.08 37.69
C GLY A 117 -0.26 -39.82 36.24
N MET A 118 0.63 -40.07 35.26
CA MET A 118 0.58 -39.59 33.84
C MET A 118 -0.82 -39.37 33.24
N MET A 119 -1.05 -38.20 32.64
CA MET A 119 -2.21 -37.95 31.78
C MET A 119 -1.93 -38.45 30.36
N TYR A 120 -2.92 -39.08 29.73
CA TYR A 120 -2.87 -39.38 28.30
C TYR A 120 -3.25 -38.13 27.51
N THR A 121 -2.58 -37.89 26.39
CA THR A 121 -2.97 -36.86 25.43
C THR A 121 -3.81 -37.50 24.32
N ASP A 122 -4.93 -36.87 23.98
CA ASP A 122 -5.68 -37.25 22.78
C ASP A 122 -4.80 -36.95 21.56
N PRO A 123 -4.50 -37.93 20.68
CA PRO A 123 -3.59 -37.73 19.56
C PRO A 123 -4.16 -36.81 18.45
N ILE A 124 -5.45 -36.51 18.47
CA ILE A 124 -6.12 -35.62 17.50
C ILE A 124 -6.21 -34.20 18.06
N MET A 125 -6.56 -34.04 19.34
CA MET A 125 -6.78 -32.72 19.94
C MET A 125 -5.60 -32.19 20.76
N MET A 126 -4.58 -33.02 21.02
CA MET A 126 -3.41 -32.70 21.85
C MET A 126 -3.77 -32.20 23.27
N THR A 127 -4.99 -32.44 23.75
CA THR A 127 -5.46 -32.06 25.09
C THR A 127 -5.30 -33.21 26.09
N PRO A 128 -5.03 -32.92 27.37
CA PRO A 128 -5.02 -33.94 28.42
C PRO A 128 -6.41 -34.57 28.57
N VAL A 129 -6.50 -35.90 28.64
CA VAL A 129 -7.76 -36.60 28.93
C VAL A 129 -7.72 -37.29 30.28
N SER A 130 -8.87 -37.36 30.96
CA SER A 130 -8.97 -38.07 32.23
C SER A 130 -8.72 -39.57 32.04
N PRO A 131 -7.83 -40.21 32.81
CA PRO A 131 -7.57 -41.65 32.69
C PRO A 131 -8.77 -42.51 33.12
N PHE A 132 -9.77 -41.92 33.79
CA PHE A 132 -10.96 -42.64 34.28
C PHE A 132 -12.18 -42.49 33.36
N THR A 133 -12.32 -41.36 32.68
CA THR A 133 -13.51 -41.06 31.87
C THR A 133 -13.21 -40.90 30.38
N PHE A 134 -11.93 -40.77 29.99
CA PHE A 134 -11.46 -40.50 28.62
C PHE A 134 -12.03 -39.22 27.99
N TYR A 135 -12.62 -38.32 28.79
CA TYR A 135 -13.04 -37.00 28.32
C TYR A 135 -11.89 -35.99 28.38
N PRO A 136 -11.83 -35.02 27.44
CA PRO A 136 -10.90 -33.91 27.50
C PRO A 136 -11.04 -33.15 28.82
N ILE A 137 -9.90 -32.86 29.44
CA ILE A 137 -9.81 -31.99 30.61
C ILE A 137 -9.35 -30.64 30.10
N ASN A 138 -10.10 -29.59 30.43
CA ASN A 138 -9.68 -28.24 30.12
C ASN A 138 -8.40 -27.92 30.94
N PRO A 139 -7.27 -27.61 30.27
CA PRO A 139 -5.97 -27.50 30.94
C PRO A 139 -5.87 -26.29 31.88
N VAL A 140 -6.74 -25.29 31.71
CA VAL A 140 -6.78 -24.07 32.55
C VAL A 140 -7.60 -24.29 33.82
N THR A 141 -8.69 -25.07 33.74
CA THR A 141 -9.65 -25.20 34.85
C THR A 141 -9.64 -26.56 35.55
N GLY A 142 -9.04 -27.60 34.94
CA GLY A 142 -9.00 -28.97 35.49
C GLY A 142 -10.33 -29.73 35.45
N LEU A 143 -11.34 -29.24 34.71
CA LEU A 143 -12.67 -29.84 34.62
C LEU A 143 -12.89 -30.63 33.31
N LEU A 144 -13.79 -31.62 33.34
CA LEU A 144 -14.19 -32.41 32.16
C LEU A 144 -14.99 -31.56 31.16
N GLN A 145 -14.65 -31.66 29.88
CA GLN A 145 -15.24 -30.92 28.76
C GLN A 145 -16.02 -31.88 27.84
N ASP A 146 -17.19 -31.47 27.35
CA ASP A 146 -17.94 -32.22 26.33
C ASP A 146 -17.23 -32.10 24.97
N CYS A 147 -17.01 -33.23 24.29
CA CYS A 147 -16.25 -33.29 23.04
C CYS A 147 -17.00 -32.76 21.81
N HIS A 148 -18.28 -32.40 21.89
CA HIS A 148 -19.03 -31.86 20.74
C HIS A 148 -19.38 -30.36 20.82
N SER A 149 -19.42 -29.76 22.01
CA SER A 149 -19.84 -28.36 22.18
C SER A 149 -18.80 -27.47 22.85
N GLY A 150 -17.75 -28.04 23.45
CA GLY A 150 -16.74 -27.27 24.20
C GLY A 150 -17.24 -26.72 25.54
N ASP A 151 -18.52 -26.93 25.90
CA ASP A 151 -19.12 -26.46 27.15
C ASP A 151 -19.05 -27.48 28.30
N ARG A 152 -19.26 -26.97 29.51
CA ARG A 152 -19.15 -27.69 30.79
C ARG A 152 -20.17 -28.84 30.89
N ALA A 153 -19.71 -30.09 30.98
CA ALA A 153 -20.59 -31.23 31.24
C ALA A 153 -21.02 -31.27 32.72
N ILE A 154 -22.27 -30.94 33.04
CA ILE A 154 -22.85 -31.12 34.38
C ILE A 154 -23.61 -32.46 34.43
N PRO A 155 -23.27 -33.40 35.32
CA PRO A 155 -24.12 -34.55 35.57
C PRO A 155 -25.23 -34.15 36.55
N PHE A 156 -26.44 -33.92 36.02
CA PHE A 156 -27.75 -33.69 36.68
C PHE A 156 -27.85 -32.67 37.83
N PRO A 157 -28.78 -31.68 37.75
CA PRO A 157 -29.29 -31.00 38.93
C PRO A 157 -30.71 -31.47 39.30
N GLU A 158 -30.84 -32.01 40.52
CA GLU A 158 -32.07 -31.93 41.30
C GLU A 158 -32.25 -30.49 41.80
N ASN A 159 -33.44 -29.91 41.56
CA ASN A 159 -33.97 -28.66 42.16
C ASN A 159 -33.21 -27.37 41.79
N SER A 160 -33.82 -26.24 41.40
CA SER A 160 -35.20 -25.75 41.50
C SER A 160 -35.28 -24.39 40.78
N PHE A 161 -36.25 -24.19 39.90
CA PHE A 161 -37.01 -22.94 39.76
C PHE A 161 -38.44 -23.31 39.30
N ALA A 162 -39.42 -22.81 40.06
CA ALA A 162 -40.81 -23.24 40.06
C ALA A 162 -41.63 -22.57 38.94
N GLY A 163 -42.51 -23.33 38.26
CA GLY A 163 -43.51 -22.71 37.37
C GLY A 163 -44.33 -23.60 36.43
N PHE A 164 -44.02 -24.89 36.24
CA PHE A 164 -44.76 -25.73 35.28
C PHE A 164 -45.29 -27.03 35.91
N PRO A 165 -46.50 -27.50 35.53
CA PRO A 165 -47.02 -28.79 35.99
C PRO A 165 -46.23 -29.94 35.34
N THR A 166 -45.64 -30.80 36.17
CA THR A 166 -44.81 -31.96 35.78
C THR A 166 -45.63 -33.25 35.62
N ASN A 167 -46.71 -33.21 34.83
CA ASN A 167 -47.46 -34.44 34.52
C ASN A 167 -47.45 -34.74 33.00
N PRO A 168 -46.95 -35.91 32.55
CA PRO A 168 -46.84 -36.26 31.11
C PRO A 168 -48.17 -36.51 30.38
N ALA A 169 -49.31 -36.11 30.95
CA ALA A 169 -50.64 -36.42 30.43
C ALA A 169 -51.32 -35.26 29.67
N ASP A 170 -50.73 -34.06 29.63
CA ASP A 170 -51.39 -32.86 29.08
C ASP A 170 -50.93 -32.42 27.68
N LEU A 171 -50.09 -33.20 26.98
CA LEU A 171 -49.73 -32.93 25.59
C LEU A 171 -50.60 -33.75 24.63
N THR A 172 -51.80 -33.25 24.35
CA THR A 172 -52.63 -33.71 23.21
C THR A 172 -52.83 -32.55 22.23
N GLY A 173 -51.77 -32.18 21.52
CA GLY A 173 -51.86 -31.28 20.36
C GLY A 173 -52.46 -32.02 19.16
N ILE A 174 -53.46 -31.42 18.49
CA ILE A 174 -54.04 -31.93 17.25
C ILE A 174 -53.18 -31.41 16.10
N ILE A 175 -52.62 -32.31 15.30
CA ILE A 175 -51.91 -31.96 14.05
C ILE A 175 -52.96 -31.74 12.97
N ASP A 176 -52.94 -30.58 12.30
CA ASP A 176 -53.80 -30.34 11.14
C ASP A 176 -53.30 -31.20 9.96
N PRO A 177 -54.11 -32.14 9.44
CA PRO A 177 -53.67 -33.07 8.41
C PRO A 177 -53.49 -32.43 7.02
N LEU A 178 -53.92 -31.17 6.80
CA LEU A 178 -53.74 -30.50 5.51
C LEU A 178 -52.44 -29.68 5.43
N THR A 179 -51.89 -29.24 6.57
CA THR A 179 -50.72 -28.34 6.62
C THR A 179 -49.54 -28.88 7.41
N GLY A 180 -49.75 -29.86 8.29
CA GLY A 180 -48.69 -30.48 9.10
C GLY A 180 -48.23 -29.64 10.31
N HIS A 181 -48.89 -28.53 10.62
CA HIS A 181 -48.57 -27.66 11.76
C HIS A 181 -49.25 -28.10 13.06
N SER A 182 -48.64 -27.77 14.19
CA SER A 182 -49.19 -27.98 15.53
C SER A 182 -49.70 -26.66 16.11
N VAL A 183 -50.91 -26.65 16.67
CA VAL A 183 -51.53 -25.48 17.31
C VAL A 183 -51.81 -25.80 18.77
N ASP A 184 -51.42 -24.90 19.67
CA ASP A 184 -51.81 -25.02 21.08
C ASP A 184 -53.30 -24.67 21.25
N PRO A 185 -54.15 -25.61 21.71
CA PRO A 185 -55.59 -25.40 21.81
C PRO A 185 -56.01 -24.42 22.92
N LYS A 186 -55.12 -24.03 23.85
CA LYS A 186 -55.43 -23.04 24.90
C LYS A 186 -55.02 -21.62 24.53
N THR A 187 -53.94 -21.45 23.78
CA THR A 187 -53.35 -20.12 23.51
C THR A 187 -53.54 -19.65 22.08
N GLY A 188 -53.87 -20.55 21.14
CA GLY A 188 -54.02 -20.24 19.72
C GLY A 188 -52.70 -20.00 18.99
N ALA A 189 -51.56 -20.24 19.64
CA ALA A 189 -50.24 -20.08 19.04
C ALA A 189 -49.97 -21.16 17.99
N LEU A 190 -49.47 -20.73 16.83
CA LEU A 190 -49.11 -21.58 15.70
C LEU A 190 -47.61 -21.88 15.75
N TYR A 191 -47.25 -23.17 15.71
CA TYR A 191 -45.86 -23.61 15.68
C TYR A 191 -45.53 -24.12 14.27
N ILE A 192 -44.60 -23.43 13.61
CA ILE A 192 -44.07 -23.81 12.29
C ILE A 192 -42.67 -24.38 12.48
N LEU A 193 -42.45 -25.60 12.00
CA LEU A 193 -41.14 -26.22 11.87
C LEU A 193 -40.62 -25.91 10.47
N ASP A 194 -39.51 -25.18 10.37
CA ASP A 194 -38.90 -24.85 9.08
C ASP A 194 -37.52 -25.52 8.95
N GLY A 195 -37.39 -26.38 7.94
CA GLY A 195 -36.12 -26.93 7.44
C GLY A 195 -35.47 -28.10 8.23
N PRO A 196 -34.78 -29.04 7.55
CA PRO A 196 -34.23 -30.24 8.18
C PRO A 196 -32.82 -30.09 8.79
N LEU A 197 -32.25 -28.88 8.91
CA LEU A 197 -30.83 -28.75 9.28
C LEU A 197 -30.47 -27.82 10.44
N PHE A 198 -31.36 -26.97 10.95
CA PHE A 198 -31.16 -26.27 12.21
C PHE A 198 -32.52 -26.00 12.87
N GLY A 199 -32.78 -26.61 14.02
CA GLY A 199 -34.05 -26.47 14.73
C GLY A 199 -34.19 -25.10 15.39
N TYR A 200 -34.77 -24.13 14.67
CA TYR A 200 -35.24 -22.87 15.24
C TYR A 200 -36.77 -22.90 15.35
N PHE A 201 -37.28 -22.51 16.52
CA PHE A 201 -38.72 -22.34 16.75
C PHE A 201 -39.07 -20.86 16.58
N THR A 202 -39.94 -20.53 15.64
CA THR A 202 -40.53 -19.19 15.54
C THR A 202 -41.88 -19.20 16.25
N VAL A 203 -42.07 -18.32 17.23
CA VAL A 203 -43.34 -18.14 17.93
C VAL A 203 -43.93 -16.80 17.53
N PHE A 204 -45.18 -16.83 17.04
CA PHE A 204 -45.98 -15.64 16.81
C PHE A 204 -46.99 -15.52 17.95
N ASP A 205 -47.11 -14.31 18.50
CA ASP A 205 -48.25 -13.99 19.36
C ASP A 205 -49.53 -13.76 18.52
N PRO A 206 -50.72 -13.68 19.14
CA PRO A 206 -51.98 -13.44 18.42
C PRO A 206 -52.06 -12.08 17.69
N SER A 207 -51.07 -11.20 17.88
CA SER A 207 -50.98 -9.85 17.33
C SER A 207 -50.08 -9.79 16.07
N GLY A 208 -49.34 -10.86 15.77
CA GLY A 208 -48.42 -10.95 14.63
C GLY A 208 -47.02 -10.39 14.88
N ILE A 209 -46.59 -10.19 16.13
CA ILE A 209 -45.26 -9.67 16.47
C ILE A 209 -44.26 -10.82 16.61
N LEU A 210 -43.05 -10.64 16.03
CA LEU A 210 -41.97 -11.60 16.07
C LEU A 210 -41.26 -11.54 17.44
N ILE A 211 -41.34 -12.62 18.22
CA ILE A 211 -40.65 -12.72 19.50
C ILE A 211 -39.52 -13.76 19.34
N SER A 212 -38.27 -13.29 19.37
CA SER A 212 -37.12 -14.19 19.46
C SER A 212 -37.05 -14.81 20.86
N PRO A 213 -36.62 -16.08 21.02
CA PRO A 213 -36.54 -16.73 22.34
C PRO A 213 -35.58 -16.06 23.33
N ILE A 214 -34.80 -15.05 22.90
CA ILE A 214 -33.76 -14.37 23.70
C ILE A 214 -34.15 -12.90 24.04
N GLY A 215 -35.39 -12.47 23.77
CA GLY A 215 -35.93 -11.24 24.38
C GLY A 215 -35.28 -9.90 23.99
N THR A 216 -34.74 -9.78 22.77
CA THR A 216 -34.22 -8.50 22.24
C THR A 216 -35.27 -7.74 21.43
N ILE A 217 -35.31 -6.41 21.61
CA ILE A 217 -36.07 -5.47 20.75
C ILE A 217 -35.07 -4.77 19.83
N VAL A 218 -35.36 -4.70 18.53
CA VAL A 218 -34.56 -3.96 17.54
C VAL A 218 -35.29 -2.65 17.20
N ASP A 219 -34.59 -1.52 17.28
CA ASP A 219 -35.10 -0.23 16.83
C ASP A 219 -35.06 -0.17 15.29
N SER A 220 -36.22 0.06 14.67
CA SER A 220 -36.38 0.10 13.22
C SER A 220 -35.76 1.32 12.52
N ILE A 221 -35.30 2.34 13.26
CA ILE A 221 -34.75 3.58 12.67
C ILE A 221 -33.22 3.55 12.65
N THR A 222 -32.57 2.94 13.65
CA THR A 222 -31.11 3.02 13.83
C THR A 222 -30.39 1.69 13.62
N GLY A 223 -31.11 0.57 13.55
CA GLY A 223 -30.51 -0.77 13.47
C GLY A 223 -29.82 -1.24 14.76
N LEU A 224 -29.84 -0.43 15.83
CA LEU A 224 -29.23 -0.75 17.11
C LEU A 224 -30.12 -1.68 17.94
N ARG A 225 -29.50 -2.69 18.56
CA ARG A 225 -30.14 -3.62 19.50
C ARG A 225 -30.27 -2.94 20.85
N ILE A 226 -31.50 -2.77 21.35
CA ILE A 226 -31.76 -2.17 22.66
C ILE A 226 -32.10 -3.28 23.65
N LEU A 227 -31.28 -3.43 24.67
CA LEU A 227 -31.61 -4.21 25.87
C LEU A 227 -32.53 -3.37 26.78
N PRO A 228 -33.55 -3.97 27.44
CA PRO A 228 -34.35 -3.27 28.43
C PRO A 228 -33.52 -2.96 29.71
N PRO A 229 -34.01 -2.09 30.61
CA PRO A 229 -33.25 -0.92 31.08
C PRO A 229 -32.35 -1.19 32.29
N THR A 230 -31.03 -1.14 32.05
CA THR A 230 -30.02 -0.53 32.93
C THR A 230 -28.94 0.07 32.03
N GLN A 231 -28.79 1.40 32.03
CA GLN A 231 -28.02 2.23 31.07
C GLN A 231 -26.47 2.05 31.09
N GLU A 232 -25.94 0.90 31.48
CA GLU A 232 -24.51 0.78 31.80
C GLU A 232 -23.66 0.11 30.71
N TYR A 233 -24.26 -0.44 29.64
CA TYR A 233 -23.51 -1.20 28.64
C TYR A 233 -23.97 -0.93 27.21
N LEU A 234 -23.00 -0.82 26.30
CA LEU A 234 -23.16 -0.71 24.85
C LEU A 234 -22.65 -1.99 24.18
N VAL A 235 -23.08 -2.22 22.93
CA VAL A 235 -22.54 -3.28 22.08
C VAL A 235 -21.93 -2.64 20.84
N ASP A 236 -20.66 -2.91 20.55
CA ASP A 236 -19.97 -2.36 19.37
C ASP A 236 -20.34 -3.10 18.06
N ALA A 237 -19.77 -2.63 16.94
CA ALA A 237 -19.96 -3.23 15.63
C ALA A 237 -19.45 -4.68 15.54
N ASN A 238 -18.60 -5.11 16.47
CA ASN A 238 -18.05 -6.46 16.57
C ASN A 238 -18.79 -7.32 17.61
N ASN A 239 -19.97 -6.86 18.07
CA ASN A 239 -20.84 -7.57 19.01
C ASN A 239 -20.24 -7.72 20.43
N ARG A 240 -19.31 -6.85 20.84
CA ARG A 240 -18.66 -6.88 22.16
C ARG A 240 -19.37 -5.99 23.17
N LEU A 241 -19.47 -6.44 24.42
CA LEU A 241 -20.12 -5.68 25.49
C LEU A 241 -19.13 -4.66 26.10
N ILE A 242 -19.48 -3.38 26.05
CA ILE A 242 -18.65 -2.26 26.52
C ILE A 242 -19.37 -1.58 27.67
N ASN A 243 -18.68 -1.37 28.79
CA ASN A 243 -19.21 -0.55 29.86
C ASN A 243 -19.27 0.93 29.42
N SER A 244 -20.47 1.51 29.39
CA SER A 244 -20.71 2.87 28.87
C SER A 244 -20.07 3.97 29.72
N LEU A 245 -19.71 3.69 30.99
CA LEU A 245 -19.05 4.62 31.90
C LEU A 245 -17.52 4.55 31.84
N THR A 246 -16.95 3.37 31.61
CA THR A 246 -15.50 3.17 31.66
C THR A 246 -14.85 2.94 30.29
N GLY A 247 -15.64 2.64 29.25
CA GLY A 247 -15.15 2.27 27.92
C GLY A 247 -14.48 0.89 27.87
N GLN A 248 -14.48 0.14 28.97
CA GLN A 248 -13.82 -1.17 29.03
C GLN A 248 -14.71 -2.26 28.44
N ILE A 249 -14.10 -3.16 27.68
CA ILE A 249 -14.73 -4.41 27.27
C ILE A 249 -14.91 -5.28 28.51
N VAL A 250 -16.13 -5.74 28.70
CA VAL A 250 -16.51 -6.63 29.81
C VAL A 250 -16.89 -7.99 29.23
N ASP A 251 -16.48 -9.04 29.94
CA ASP A 251 -16.94 -10.38 29.61
C ASP A 251 -18.47 -10.45 29.83
N PRO A 252 -19.27 -10.82 28.82
CA PRO A 252 -20.73 -10.77 28.90
C PRO A 252 -21.32 -11.79 29.89
N THR A 253 -20.52 -12.77 30.33
CA THR A 253 -20.91 -13.82 31.29
C THR A 253 -20.60 -13.39 32.72
N THR A 254 -19.46 -12.75 32.95
CA THR A 254 -19.00 -12.41 34.30
C THR A 254 -19.26 -10.95 34.68
N MET A 255 -19.52 -10.08 33.70
CA MET A 255 -19.64 -8.63 33.86
C MET A 255 -18.40 -7.99 34.53
N GLN A 256 -17.26 -8.68 34.50
CA GLN A 256 -15.99 -8.17 34.99
C GLN A 256 -15.19 -7.57 33.82
N PRO A 257 -14.38 -6.52 34.07
CA PRO A 257 -13.41 -6.05 33.10
C PRO A 257 -12.48 -7.20 32.70
N ILE A 258 -12.27 -7.38 31.40
CA ILE A 258 -11.27 -8.32 30.93
C ILE A 258 -9.90 -7.67 31.21
N GLU A 259 -9.10 -8.25 32.13
CA GLU A 259 -7.79 -7.70 32.50
C GLU A 259 -6.82 -7.66 31.30
N PRO A 260 -5.93 -6.65 31.22
CA PRO A 260 -5.30 -6.27 29.97
C PRO A 260 -4.04 -7.10 29.70
N ALA A 261 -4.16 -8.10 28.83
CA ALA A 261 -3.09 -8.39 27.90
C ALA A 261 -3.42 -7.68 26.58
N GLN A 262 -2.84 -6.49 26.38
CA GLN A 262 -2.68 -5.80 25.08
C GLN A 262 -3.91 -5.21 24.38
N TRP A 263 -4.81 -4.49 25.08
CA TRP A 263 -5.86 -3.71 24.38
C TRP A 263 -5.78 -2.23 24.70
N TYR A 264 -5.66 -1.41 23.65
CA TYR A 264 -5.75 0.05 23.72
C TYR A 264 -7.23 0.46 23.79
N PRO A 265 -7.62 1.44 24.64
CA PRO A 265 -8.98 1.95 24.68
C PRO A 265 -9.40 2.49 23.31
N ILE A 266 -10.63 2.21 22.87
CA ILE A 266 -11.12 2.66 21.56
C ILE A 266 -11.93 3.96 21.75
N ASN A 267 -11.68 4.96 20.91
CA ASN A 267 -12.48 6.18 20.88
C ASN A 267 -13.93 5.83 20.49
N PRO A 268 -14.94 6.11 21.33
CA PRO A 268 -16.32 5.72 21.06
C PRO A 268 -16.98 6.51 19.91
N VAL A 269 -16.38 7.62 19.46
CA VAL A 269 -16.87 8.44 18.35
C VAL A 269 -16.22 8.03 17.03
N THR A 270 -14.92 7.72 17.02
CA THR A 270 -14.17 7.45 15.79
C THR A 270 -13.86 5.97 15.56
N GLY A 271 -13.97 5.12 16.58
CA GLY A 271 -13.60 3.70 16.50
C GLY A 271 -12.08 3.45 16.48
N ALA A 272 -11.24 4.50 16.60
CA ALA A 272 -9.79 4.37 16.58
C ALA A 272 -9.21 3.98 17.96
N PRO A 273 -8.16 3.16 18.04
CA PRO A 273 -7.43 2.92 19.28
C PRO A 273 -6.84 4.24 19.81
N GLN A 274 -6.81 4.43 21.13
CA GLN A 274 -6.29 5.61 21.82
C GLN A 274 -5.20 5.24 22.81
N ASP A 275 -4.20 6.11 22.94
CA ASP A 275 -3.16 5.96 23.94
C ASP A 275 -3.82 6.13 25.33
N PRO A 276 -3.68 5.15 26.25
CA PRO A 276 -4.32 5.22 27.57
C PRO A 276 -3.84 6.41 28.42
N ALA A 277 -2.63 6.91 28.17
CA ALA A 277 -2.01 8.00 28.92
C ALA A 277 -2.34 9.39 28.36
N THR A 278 -2.47 9.53 27.03
CA THR A 278 -2.68 10.84 26.38
C THR A 278 -4.10 11.03 25.85
N GLY A 279 -4.85 9.95 25.57
CA GLY A 279 -6.16 10.00 24.92
C GLY A 279 -6.10 10.36 23.44
N GLU A 280 -4.89 10.46 22.86
CA GLU A 280 -4.70 10.71 21.44
C GLU A 280 -4.92 9.42 20.63
N ALA A 281 -5.35 9.56 19.38
CA ALA A 281 -5.49 8.41 18.50
C ALA A 281 -4.12 7.76 18.28
N ILE A 282 -4.01 6.47 18.55
CA ILE A 282 -2.87 5.68 18.13
C ILE A 282 -3.06 5.49 16.63
N ALA A 283 -2.20 6.10 15.83
CA ALA A 283 -2.15 5.81 14.40
C ALA A 283 -2.12 4.29 14.23
N ALA A 284 -3.03 3.75 13.42
CA ALA A 284 -2.96 2.35 13.03
C ALA A 284 -1.51 2.08 12.62
N ARG A 285 -0.90 1.04 13.21
CA ARG A 285 0.48 0.63 12.91
C ARG A 285 0.51 -0.02 11.52
N GLY A 286 0.06 0.72 10.54
CA GLY A 286 0.09 0.36 9.15
C GLY A 286 1.49 0.55 8.63
N ASN A 287 1.95 -0.45 7.89
CA ASN A 287 3.16 -0.48 7.10
C ASN A 287 3.16 0.48 5.91
N GLN A 288 2.12 1.29 5.73
CA GLN A 288 2.05 2.26 4.65
C GLN A 288 1.73 3.61 5.25
N ARG A 289 2.50 4.60 4.82
CA ARG A 289 2.26 6.00 5.12
C ARG A 289 2.16 6.77 3.82
N VAL A 290 1.29 7.74 3.81
CA VAL A 290 0.98 8.52 2.60
C VAL A 290 1.20 9.96 2.95
N TYR A 291 1.98 10.65 2.13
CA TYR A 291 2.37 12.02 2.34
C TYR A 291 1.97 12.86 1.13
N THR A 292 1.62 14.12 1.36
CA THR A 292 1.55 15.11 0.28
C THR A 292 2.96 15.43 -0.21
N MET A 293 3.08 16.13 -1.35
CA MET A 293 4.38 16.65 -1.82
C MET A 293 5.05 17.59 -0.81
N ASP A 294 4.27 18.24 0.06
CA ASP A 294 4.77 19.11 1.14
C ASP A 294 5.14 18.34 2.42
N GLY A 295 4.99 17.01 2.42
CA GLY A 295 5.32 16.15 3.56
C GLY A 295 4.25 16.05 4.64
N GLU A 296 3.02 16.52 4.37
CA GLU A 296 1.91 16.37 5.30
C GLU A 296 1.38 14.93 5.25
N LEU A 297 1.19 14.30 6.42
CA LEU A 297 0.63 12.96 6.50
C LEU A 297 -0.85 12.98 6.07
N VAL A 298 -1.20 12.15 5.10
CA VAL A 298 -2.57 11.97 4.62
C VAL A 298 -3.26 10.90 5.48
N GLU A 299 -4.13 11.32 6.41
CA GLU A 299 -4.82 10.42 7.33
C GLU A 299 -5.81 9.45 6.64
N LYS A 300 -6.33 9.85 5.48
CA LYS A 300 -7.32 9.10 4.70
C LYS A 300 -6.90 9.07 3.24
N PRO A 301 -5.86 8.30 2.90
CA PRO A 301 -5.41 8.20 1.51
C PRO A 301 -6.50 7.56 0.65
N ALA A 302 -6.47 7.86 -0.65
CA ALA A 302 -7.37 7.25 -1.62
C ALA A 302 -7.27 5.71 -1.60
N TYR A 303 -6.06 5.18 -1.32
CA TYR A 303 -5.77 3.75 -1.30
C TYR A 303 -5.27 3.32 0.10
N PRO A 304 -6.17 3.15 1.07
CA PRO A 304 -5.80 2.73 2.43
C PRO A 304 -5.30 1.29 2.47
N ILE A 305 -4.53 0.95 3.50
CA ILE A 305 -4.16 -0.44 3.80
C ILE A 305 -5.42 -1.23 4.13
N VAL A 306 -5.50 -2.45 3.61
CA VAL A 306 -6.50 -3.44 4.01
C VAL A 306 -6.05 -4.15 5.29
N ASP A 307 -6.91 -4.16 6.31
CA ASP A 307 -6.58 -4.76 7.60
C ASP A 307 -6.22 -6.25 7.48
N GLY A 308 -5.15 -6.66 8.17
CA GLY A 308 -4.61 -8.03 8.09
C GLY A 308 -3.76 -8.35 6.85
N MET A 309 -3.45 -7.35 6.00
CA MET A 309 -2.61 -7.51 4.79
C MET A 309 -1.29 -6.75 4.90
N GLU A 310 -0.19 -7.41 4.51
CA GLU A 310 1.13 -6.80 4.39
C GLU A 310 1.39 -6.39 2.94
N ARG A 311 1.42 -5.08 2.66
CA ARG A 311 1.72 -4.57 1.33
C ARG A 311 3.22 -4.69 1.04
N ARG A 312 3.57 -5.26 -0.12
CA ARG A 312 4.95 -5.52 -0.56
C ARG A 312 5.40 -4.59 -1.70
N GLY A 313 4.44 -4.07 -2.46
CA GLY A 313 4.67 -2.99 -3.43
C GLY A 313 3.36 -2.35 -3.88
N ILE A 314 3.44 -1.19 -4.52
CA ILE A 314 2.29 -0.47 -5.07
C ILE A 314 2.63 0.20 -6.39
N GLU A 315 1.74 0.08 -7.36
CA GLU A 315 1.91 0.66 -8.70
C GLU A 315 0.65 1.42 -9.10
N PHE A 316 0.82 2.58 -9.75
CA PHE A 316 -0.27 3.45 -10.16
C PHE A 316 -0.42 3.45 -11.68
N GLU A 317 -1.50 2.83 -12.17
CA GLU A 317 -1.88 2.85 -13.57
C GLU A 317 -3.07 3.81 -13.78
N ALA A 318 -3.25 4.35 -14.98
CA ALA A 318 -4.35 5.27 -15.26
C ALA A 318 -5.72 4.67 -14.91
N GLY A 319 -6.29 5.12 -13.78
CA GLY A 319 -7.57 4.66 -13.26
C GLY A 319 -7.55 3.26 -12.64
N ASN A 320 -6.38 2.73 -12.25
CA ASN A 320 -6.25 1.53 -11.43
C ASN A 320 -5.08 1.65 -10.47
N THR A 321 -5.24 1.16 -9.24
CA THR A 321 -4.12 0.99 -8.30
C THR A 321 -3.91 -0.48 -8.03
N TRP A 322 -2.68 -0.94 -8.25
CA TRP A 322 -2.27 -2.31 -8.04
C TRP A 322 -1.43 -2.39 -6.79
N SER A 323 -1.73 -3.34 -5.91
CA SER A 323 -0.89 -3.60 -4.74
C SER A 323 -0.64 -5.07 -4.54
N LEU A 324 0.57 -5.38 -4.08
CA LEU A 324 0.95 -6.73 -3.72
C LEU A 324 0.68 -6.96 -2.24
N GLU A 325 -0.31 -7.78 -1.93
CA GLU A 325 -0.73 -8.08 -0.56
C GLU A 325 -0.30 -9.50 -0.18
N GLN A 326 0.42 -9.61 0.94
CA GLN A 326 0.80 -10.88 1.56
C GLN A 326 0.02 -11.07 2.87
N VAL A 327 -0.54 -12.26 3.08
CA VAL A 327 -1.17 -12.68 4.35
C VAL A 327 -0.70 -14.08 4.72
N TYR A 328 -0.27 -14.21 5.99
CA TYR A 328 0.04 -15.42 6.78
C TYR A 328 0.21 -16.78 6.04
N ASP A 329 1.45 -17.28 6.13
CA ASP A 329 1.86 -18.70 6.04
C ASP A 329 1.74 -19.42 4.68
N ALA A 330 1.45 -18.71 3.59
CA ALA A 330 1.53 -19.28 2.25
C ALA A 330 2.22 -18.35 1.25
N ALA A 331 3.00 -18.97 0.38
CA ALA A 331 3.69 -18.43 -0.80
C ALA A 331 2.72 -17.86 -1.86
N LYS A 332 1.94 -16.85 -1.49
CA LYS A 332 0.87 -16.28 -2.31
C LYS A 332 1.06 -14.79 -2.50
N VAL A 333 0.85 -14.37 -3.73
CA VAL A 333 0.88 -13.01 -4.23
C VAL A 333 -0.55 -12.69 -4.62
N VAL A 334 -1.22 -11.84 -3.85
CA VAL A 334 -2.53 -11.33 -4.22
C VAL A 334 -2.33 -9.96 -4.84
N LEU A 335 -2.74 -9.81 -6.11
CA LEU A 335 -2.87 -8.51 -6.73
C LEU A 335 -4.32 -8.06 -6.62
N THR A 336 -4.52 -6.99 -5.86
CA THR A 336 -5.82 -6.36 -5.70
C THR A 336 -5.85 -5.10 -6.56
N ASN A 337 -6.75 -5.07 -7.56
CA ASN A 337 -7.15 -3.83 -8.19
C ASN A 337 -8.17 -3.15 -7.27
N HIS A 338 -7.94 -1.90 -6.89
CA HIS A 338 -8.87 -1.20 -6.00
C HIS A 338 -10.16 -0.71 -6.68
N ASP A 339 -10.19 -0.56 -7.99
CA ASP A 339 -11.36 -0.07 -8.74
C ASP A 339 -12.34 -1.19 -9.13
N GLU A 340 -11.84 -2.42 -9.19
CA GLU A 340 -12.63 -3.61 -9.48
C GLU A 340 -12.51 -4.57 -8.29
N ASN A 341 -13.62 -4.91 -7.61
CA ASN A 341 -13.65 -5.88 -6.50
C ASN A 341 -13.23 -7.34 -6.89
N SER A 342 -12.50 -7.52 -8.00
CA SER A 342 -11.90 -8.75 -8.46
C SER A 342 -10.41 -8.78 -8.10
N GLY A 343 -10.09 -9.41 -6.96
CA GLY A 343 -8.70 -9.78 -6.65
C GLY A 343 -8.23 -10.91 -7.55
N LEU A 344 -7.04 -10.76 -8.15
CA LEU A 344 -6.35 -11.83 -8.83
C LEU A 344 -5.49 -12.57 -7.79
N GLU A 345 -5.84 -13.82 -7.48
CA GLU A 345 -5.06 -14.65 -6.56
C GLU A 345 -4.09 -15.53 -7.36
N LEU A 346 -2.79 -15.28 -7.24
CA LEU A 346 -1.73 -16.11 -7.82
C LEU A 346 -0.86 -16.69 -6.71
N SER A 347 -0.65 -18.00 -6.74
CA SER A 347 0.23 -18.68 -5.78
C SER A 347 1.67 -18.71 -6.31
N LEU A 348 2.34 -17.55 -6.29
CA LEU A 348 3.74 -17.41 -6.71
C LEU A 348 4.60 -16.89 -5.56
N LYS A 349 5.87 -17.30 -5.50
CA LYS A 349 6.89 -16.65 -4.66
C LYS A 349 7.61 -15.60 -5.49
N ALA A 350 7.00 -14.44 -5.67
CA ALA A 350 7.66 -13.33 -6.35
C ALA A 350 8.48 -12.50 -5.35
N LYS A 351 9.70 -12.11 -5.73
CA LYS A 351 10.50 -11.09 -5.02
C LYS A 351 9.96 -9.68 -5.27
N GLY A 352 9.32 -9.47 -6.41
CA GLY A 352 8.62 -8.22 -6.74
C GLY A 352 7.74 -8.37 -7.98
N PHE A 353 7.10 -7.28 -8.37
CA PHE A 353 6.24 -7.23 -9.55
C PHE A 353 6.25 -5.81 -10.13
N VAL A 354 5.78 -5.67 -11.36
CA VAL A 354 5.50 -4.38 -12.00
C VAL A 354 4.26 -4.50 -12.87
N VAL A 355 3.49 -3.42 -12.99
CA VAL A 355 2.22 -3.39 -13.73
C VAL A 355 2.17 -2.18 -14.64
N GLN A 356 1.93 -2.40 -15.94
CA GLN A 356 1.82 -1.30 -16.91
C GLN A 356 1.02 -1.74 -18.14
N GLY A 357 0.06 -0.92 -18.57
CA GLY A 357 -0.73 -1.20 -19.79
C GLY A 357 -1.57 -2.48 -19.70
N GLY A 358 -2.01 -2.87 -18.50
CA GLY A 358 -2.66 -4.15 -18.23
C GLY A 358 -1.77 -5.39 -18.28
N GLN A 359 -0.45 -5.22 -18.47
CA GLN A 359 0.54 -6.28 -18.28
C GLN A 359 1.00 -6.30 -16.83
N VAL A 360 1.31 -7.49 -16.34
CA VAL A 360 1.96 -7.71 -15.05
C VAL A 360 3.19 -8.56 -15.28
N VAL A 361 4.34 -8.12 -14.77
CA VAL A 361 5.55 -8.95 -14.73
C VAL A 361 5.86 -9.27 -13.28
N TYR A 362 6.01 -10.56 -12.98
CA TYR A 362 6.49 -11.05 -11.70
C TYR A 362 7.95 -11.45 -11.82
N TYR A 363 8.77 -10.98 -10.89
CA TYR A 363 10.15 -11.44 -10.75
C TYR A 363 10.22 -12.47 -9.63
N LEU A 364 10.52 -13.73 -9.95
CA LEU A 364 10.57 -14.80 -8.96
C LEU A 364 11.90 -14.83 -8.21
N GLY A 365 12.97 -14.36 -8.86
CA GLY A 365 14.32 -14.43 -8.34
C GLY A 365 14.90 -15.84 -8.33
N CYS A 366 16.23 -15.94 -8.43
CA CYS A 366 16.95 -17.20 -8.25
C CYS A 366 16.63 -17.79 -6.87
N GLY A 367 16.12 -19.02 -6.85
CA GLY A 367 16.34 -19.91 -5.70
C GLY A 367 17.82 -20.33 -5.66
N ASP A 368 18.23 -21.08 -4.62
CA ASP A 368 19.64 -21.49 -4.42
C ASP A 368 20.29 -22.24 -5.61
N ASP A 369 19.50 -22.68 -6.61
CA ASP A 369 19.92 -23.57 -7.69
C ASP A 369 19.51 -23.15 -9.13
N GLY A 370 18.96 -21.94 -9.38
CA GLY A 370 18.38 -21.63 -10.71
C GLY A 370 18.51 -20.18 -11.19
N ASP A 371 18.45 -20.01 -12.51
CA ASP A 371 18.49 -18.73 -13.23
C ASP A 371 17.30 -17.83 -12.83
N ASP A 372 17.48 -16.52 -13.01
CA ASP A 372 16.42 -15.54 -12.76
C ASP A 372 15.29 -15.68 -13.79
N GLU A 373 14.07 -15.81 -13.28
CA GLU A 373 12.86 -16.03 -14.09
C GLU A 373 11.87 -14.88 -13.88
N PHE A 374 11.38 -14.34 -15.01
CA PHE A 374 10.22 -13.48 -15.03
C PHE A 374 8.99 -14.26 -15.51
N ILE A 375 7.87 -14.06 -14.83
CA ILE A 375 6.56 -14.55 -15.27
C ILE A 375 5.74 -13.39 -15.79
N LEU A 376 5.23 -13.52 -17.02
CA LEU A 376 4.27 -12.60 -17.60
C LEU A 376 2.84 -13.03 -17.29
N GLY A 377 2.04 -12.09 -16.81
CA GLY A 377 0.59 -12.22 -16.64
C GLY A 377 -0.14 -11.01 -17.19
N MET A 378 -1.45 -11.15 -17.39
CA MET A 378 -2.34 -10.04 -17.71
C MET A 378 -3.12 -9.67 -16.44
N THR A 379 -3.36 -8.39 -16.22
CA THR A 379 -4.14 -7.90 -15.07
C THR A 379 -5.55 -8.50 -14.99
N ASN A 380 -6.12 -8.87 -16.14
CA ASN A 380 -7.47 -9.42 -16.27
C ASN A 380 -7.53 -10.95 -16.38
N ALA A 381 -6.39 -11.66 -16.36
CA ALA A 381 -6.35 -13.11 -16.54
C ALA A 381 -5.43 -13.78 -15.51
N ALA A 382 -5.95 -14.80 -14.83
CA ALA A 382 -5.20 -15.61 -13.86
C ALA A 382 -4.26 -16.62 -14.53
N THR A 383 -3.71 -16.29 -15.70
CA THR A 383 -2.80 -17.14 -16.45
C THR A 383 -1.46 -16.43 -16.57
N ALA A 384 -0.49 -16.94 -15.81
CA ALA A 384 0.92 -16.80 -16.10
C ALA A 384 1.22 -17.65 -17.33
N GLU A 385 1.50 -17.04 -18.48
CA GLU A 385 1.57 -17.79 -19.74
C GLU A 385 3.00 -18.11 -20.16
N ASN A 386 3.98 -17.25 -19.84
CA ASN A 386 5.36 -17.42 -20.31
C ASN A 386 6.39 -17.02 -19.25
N ALA A 387 7.44 -17.82 -19.18
CA ALA A 387 8.67 -17.55 -18.45
C ALA A 387 9.68 -16.89 -19.39
N ILE A 388 10.22 -15.73 -19.02
CA ILE A 388 11.36 -15.12 -19.72
C ILE A 388 12.62 -15.60 -19.01
N ALA A 389 13.39 -16.45 -19.70
CA ALA A 389 14.74 -16.80 -19.30
C ALA A 389 15.69 -15.69 -19.78
N SER A 390 16.36 -15.05 -18.84
CA SER A 390 17.45 -14.14 -19.14
C SER A 390 18.75 -14.94 -19.17
N ASP A 391 19.64 -14.66 -20.14
CA ASP A 391 21.00 -15.22 -20.08
C ASP A 391 21.77 -14.64 -18.88
N LEU A 392 21.38 -13.46 -18.36
CA LEU A 392 21.98 -12.84 -17.16
C LEU A 392 21.87 -13.76 -15.94
N GLU A 393 22.94 -13.84 -15.16
CA GLU A 393 22.99 -14.66 -13.95
C GLU A 393 22.11 -14.11 -12.83
N PHE A 394 21.90 -12.80 -12.81
CA PHE A 394 21.01 -12.15 -11.87
C PHE A 394 20.49 -10.80 -12.39
N VAL A 395 19.30 -10.44 -11.95
CA VAL A 395 18.57 -9.21 -12.19
C VAL A 395 18.65 -8.35 -10.94
N LYS A 396 18.98 -7.08 -11.14
CA LYS A 396 19.12 -6.09 -10.07
C LYS A 396 17.91 -5.18 -9.92
N ALA A 397 17.37 -4.74 -11.05
CA ALA A 397 16.22 -3.84 -11.13
C ALA A 397 15.47 -4.08 -12.45
N TYR A 398 14.16 -3.85 -12.48
CA TYR A 398 13.35 -4.05 -13.67
C TYR A 398 12.07 -3.19 -13.61
N ASP A 399 11.53 -2.87 -14.79
CA ASP A 399 10.31 -2.10 -15.00
C ASP A 399 9.73 -2.43 -16.40
N LEU A 400 8.52 -1.98 -16.68
CA LEU A 400 7.87 -2.05 -17.99
C LEU A 400 8.01 -0.72 -18.75
N SER A 401 8.09 -0.77 -20.07
CA SER A 401 7.87 0.42 -20.89
C SER A 401 6.48 1.01 -20.61
N PRO A 402 6.24 2.31 -20.79
CA PRO A 402 4.96 2.94 -20.44
C PRO A 402 3.73 2.37 -21.15
N ASP A 403 3.90 1.72 -22.29
CA ASP A 403 2.83 1.03 -23.02
C ASP A 403 2.70 -0.46 -22.64
N GLY A 404 3.56 -0.95 -21.74
CA GLY A 404 3.62 -2.34 -21.29
C GLY A 404 4.17 -3.30 -22.34
N SER A 405 4.70 -2.83 -23.47
CA SER A 405 5.14 -3.70 -24.57
C SER A 405 6.55 -4.28 -24.38
N GLU A 406 7.38 -3.63 -23.56
CA GLU A 406 8.76 -4.04 -23.30
C GLU A 406 8.99 -4.26 -21.80
N LEU A 407 9.69 -5.33 -21.45
CA LEU A 407 10.32 -5.49 -20.14
C LEU A 407 11.73 -4.90 -20.21
N ILE A 408 12.00 -3.96 -19.32
CA ILE A 408 13.28 -3.27 -19.21
C ILE A 408 13.91 -3.70 -17.90
N PHE A 409 15.11 -4.25 -17.95
CA PHE A 409 15.77 -4.70 -16.73
C PHE A 409 17.27 -4.48 -16.78
N VAL A 410 17.85 -4.34 -15.60
CA VAL A 410 19.30 -4.31 -15.41
C VAL A 410 19.69 -5.58 -14.68
N GLY A 411 20.63 -6.32 -15.25
CA GLY A 411 21.21 -7.49 -14.62
C GLY A 411 22.69 -7.59 -14.92
N GLY A 412 23.33 -8.63 -14.40
CA GLY A 412 24.76 -8.83 -14.56
C GLY A 412 25.19 -10.25 -14.80
N HIS A 413 26.45 -10.37 -15.21
CA HIS A 413 27.20 -11.60 -15.31
C HIS A 413 28.52 -11.45 -14.56
N PHE A 414 28.99 -12.54 -13.96
CA PHE A 414 30.36 -12.69 -13.51
C PHE A 414 31.23 -13.12 -14.71
N ASP A 415 32.21 -12.28 -15.09
CA ASP A 415 33.08 -12.57 -16.24
C ASP A 415 34.15 -13.63 -15.87
N ASP A 416 33.95 -14.85 -16.37
CA ASP A 416 34.89 -15.99 -16.40
C ASP A 416 35.24 -16.65 -15.04
N GLU A 417 35.33 -17.99 -15.03
CA GLU A 417 35.62 -18.80 -13.82
C GLU A 417 37.02 -18.49 -13.22
N ASP A 418 37.91 -17.88 -14.00
CA ASP A 418 39.30 -17.63 -13.63
C ASP A 418 39.53 -16.26 -12.96
N LEU A 419 38.58 -15.32 -13.06
CA LEU A 419 38.69 -13.97 -12.48
C LEU A 419 37.31 -13.50 -11.97
N PRO A 420 36.84 -14.00 -10.81
CA PRO A 420 35.54 -13.66 -10.24
C PRO A 420 35.41 -12.19 -9.80
N GLU A 421 36.24 -11.28 -10.31
CA GLU A 421 36.44 -9.90 -9.88
C GLU A 421 35.77 -8.87 -10.81
N TYR A 422 34.93 -9.28 -11.76
CA TYR A 422 34.25 -8.33 -12.64
C TYR A 422 32.78 -8.68 -12.77
N GLU A 423 31.96 -7.72 -12.37
CA GLU A 423 30.53 -7.74 -12.62
C GLU A 423 30.25 -6.71 -13.68
N ILE A 424 29.73 -7.20 -14.79
CA ILE A 424 29.35 -6.39 -15.92
C ILE A 424 27.85 -6.24 -15.84
N SER A 425 27.36 -5.00 -15.73
CA SER A 425 25.92 -4.72 -15.67
C SER A 425 25.40 -4.25 -17.03
N TYR A 426 24.34 -4.91 -17.49
CA TYR A 426 23.69 -4.67 -18.77
C TYR A 426 22.28 -4.12 -18.57
N LEU A 427 21.92 -3.09 -19.34
CA LEU A 427 20.54 -2.66 -19.53
C LEU A 427 19.97 -3.47 -20.69
N VAL A 428 18.97 -4.28 -20.41
CA VAL A 428 18.31 -5.14 -21.39
C VAL A 428 16.90 -4.63 -21.63
N ARG A 429 16.53 -4.54 -22.91
CA ARG A 429 15.17 -4.30 -23.37
C ARG A 429 14.65 -5.57 -24.04
N TYR A 430 13.53 -6.08 -23.55
CA TYR A 430 12.94 -7.33 -24.01
C TYR A 430 11.53 -7.08 -24.53
N ASP A 431 11.28 -7.44 -25.79
CA ASP A 431 9.98 -7.32 -26.44
C ASP A 431 9.06 -8.45 -25.94
N LEU A 432 7.98 -8.08 -25.26
CA LEU A 432 7.04 -9.04 -24.69
C LEU A 432 6.14 -9.69 -25.75
N GLU A 433 5.88 -9.02 -26.87
CA GLU A 433 5.05 -9.57 -27.96
C GLU A 433 5.85 -10.56 -28.80
N ASN A 434 7.11 -10.24 -29.10
CA ASN A 434 7.96 -11.05 -29.96
C ASN A 434 8.85 -12.05 -29.19
N GLU A 435 8.80 -12.02 -27.85
CA GLU A 435 9.56 -12.89 -26.95
C GLU A 435 11.07 -12.87 -27.26
N ASN A 436 11.63 -11.68 -27.49
CA ASN A 436 13.05 -11.55 -27.83
C ASN A 436 13.71 -10.31 -27.20
N VAL A 437 15.03 -10.40 -27.03
CA VAL A 437 15.84 -9.24 -26.66
C VAL A 437 15.88 -8.27 -27.84
N ILE A 438 15.46 -7.03 -27.60
CA ILE A 438 15.53 -5.93 -28.56
C ILE A 438 16.97 -5.46 -28.63
N GLU A 439 17.49 -4.99 -27.49
CA GLU A 439 18.82 -4.41 -27.35
C GLU A 439 19.39 -4.67 -25.94
N GLU A 440 20.72 -4.71 -25.86
CA GLU A 440 21.50 -4.93 -24.65
C GLU A 440 22.65 -3.91 -24.61
N TYR A 441 22.71 -3.12 -23.56
CA TYR A 441 23.71 -2.06 -23.41
C TYR A 441 24.54 -2.25 -22.16
N LEU A 442 25.86 -2.12 -22.32
CA LEU A 442 26.78 -2.08 -21.21
C LEU A 442 26.62 -0.74 -20.45
N ILE A 443 26.09 -0.78 -19.24
CA ILE A 443 25.94 0.42 -18.39
C ILE A 443 27.24 0.69 -17.63
N THR A 444 27.80 -0.35 -17.03
CA THR A 444 29.02 -0.25 -16.26
C THR A 444 29.94 -1.43 -16.44
N ASP A 445 31.20 -1.11 -16.72
CA ASP A 445 32.35 -1.99 -16.58
C ASP A 445 33.11 -1.54 -15.34
N SER A 446 32.67 -2.00 -14.16
CA SER A 446 33.35 -1.70 -12.91
C SER A 446 34.14 -2.91 -12.42
N PRO A 447 35.47 -2.78 -12.24
CA PRO A 447 36.25 -3.83 -11.60
C PRO A 447 35.75 -4.04 -10.17
N ILE A 448 35.20 -5.23 -9.87
CA ILE A 448 34.97 -5.66 -8.49
C ILE A 448 36.28 -6.12 -7.88
N ARG A 449 36.91 -5.30 -7.06
CA ARG A 449 37.97 -5.82 -6.19
C ARG A 449 37.34 -6.41 -4.93
N TYR A 450 37.14 -7.72 -4.91
CA TYR A 450 36.63 -8.47 -3.76
C TYR A 450 37.49 -8.31 -2.50
N GLU A 451 38.75 -7.89 -2.62
CA GLU A 451 39.60 -7.66 -1.45
C GLU A 451 39.22 -6.41 -0.64
N GLU A 452 38.39 -5.48 -1.15
CA GLU A 452 38.09 -4.20 -0.49
C GLU A 452 36.59 -3.88 -0.31
N ASP A 453 35.65 -4.82 -0.49
CA ASP A 453 34.19 -4.63 -0.29
C ASP A 453 33.52 -3.50 -1.13
N TYR A 454 34.21 -2.95 -2.12
CA TYR A 454 33.70 -1.84 -2.93
C TYR A 454 33.18 -2.30 -4.29
N TYR A 455 31.85 -2.40 -4.45
CA TYR A 455 31.17 -2.72 -5.71
C TYR A 455 30.31 -1.53 -6.20
N SER A 456 30.10 -1.46 -7.53
CA SER A 456 29.09 -0.57 -8.11
C SER A 456 27.84 -1.39 -8.37
N ASP A 457 26.69 -0.91 -7.91
CA ASP A 457 25.44 -1.66 -8.01
C ASP A 457 24.30 -0.80 -8.55
N VAL A 458 23.44 -1.40 -9.38
CA VAL A 458 22.20 -0.76 -9.78
C VAL A 458 21.12 -1.25 -8.83
N THR A 459 20.49 -0.36 -8.07
CA THR A 459 19.58 -0.77 -6.99
C THR A 459 18.11 -0.53 -7.28
N ASP A 460 17.83 0.25 -8.32
CA ASP A 460 16.46 0.59 -8.71
C ASP A 460 16.41 1.18 -10.12
N LEU A 461 15.22 1.15 -10.74
CA LEU A 461 14.97 1.52 -12.14
C LEU A 461 13.50 1.93 -12.30
N TYR A 462 13.23 2.93 -13.13
CA TYR A 462 11.92 3.04 -13.78
C TYR A 462 12.03 3.57 -15.22
N ALA A 463 11.00 3.35 -16.03
CA ALA A 463 10.91 3.74 -17.42
C ALA A 463 9.80 4.77 -17.67
N THR A 464 10.03 5.64 -18.64
CA THR A 464 9.11 6.71 -19.08
C THR A 464 8.98 6.69 -20.59
N GLU A 465 8.12 7.52 -21.19
CA GLU A 465 7.94 7.55 -22.65
C GLU A 465 9.21 7.95 -23.41
N SER A 466 10.16 8.59 -22.75
CA SER A 466 11.35 9.15 -23.38
C SER A 466 12.66 8.57 -22.84
N TYR A 467 12.66 8.11 -21.59
CA TYR A 467 13.89 7.80 -20.87
C TYR A 467 13.72 6.58 -19.96
N ILE A 468 14.84 5.93 -19.72
CA ILE A 468 15.03 4.94 -18.68
C ILE A 468 15.86 5.61 -17.58
N VAL A 469 15.37 5.59 -16.34
CA VAL A 469 16.03 6.21 -15.18
C VAL A 469 16.46 5.11 -14.22
N LEU A 470 17.73 5.11 -13.80
CA LEU A 470 18.24 4.11 -12.87
C LEU A 470 19.02 4.74 -11.71
N VAL A 471 19.08 4.00 -10.60
CA VAL A 471 19.94 4.32 -9.45
C VAL A 471 21.17 3.44 -9.50
N ARG A 472 22.34 4.06 -9.61
CA ARG A 472 23.63 3.40 -9.50
C ARG A 472 24.35 3.85 -8.23
N LYS A 473 24.88 2.90 -7.47
CA LYS A 473 25.74 3.14 -6.30
C LYS A 473 27.17 2.82 -6.65
N ASP A 474 28.10 3.58 -6.10
CA ASP A 474 29.53 3.36 -6.22
C ASP A 474 30.08 3.30 -4.79
N ALA A 475 30.27 2.08 -4.28
CA ALA A 475 30.77 1.87 -2.93
C ALA A 475 32.19 2.40 -2.77
N GLY A 476 33.03 2.30 -3.82
CA GLY A 476 34.40 2.83 -3.78
C GLY A 476 34.46 4.34 -3.54
N LYS A 477 33.42 5.06 -3.96
CA LYS A 477 33.28 6.50 -3.72
C LYS A 477 32.30 6.86 -2.60
N MET A 478 31.56 5.89 -2.05
CA MET A 478 30.42 6.10 -1.17
C MET A 478 29.42 7.14 -1.73
N LYS A 479 29.12 7.02 -3.02
CA LYS A 479 28.21 7.92 -3.76
C LYS A 479 27.11 7.16 -4.47
N GLY A 480 25.96 7.80 -4.60
CA GLY A 480 24.88 7.36 -5.48
C GLY A 480 24.83 8.25 -6.72
N TYR A 481 24.28 7.72 -7.79
CA TYR A 481 24.06 8.38 -9.06
C TYR A 481 22.66 8.01 -9.52
N ILE A 482 21.87 9.01 -9.90
CA ILE A 482 20.59 8.80 -10.56
C ILE A 482 20.79 9.26 -12.00
N GLU A 483 20.67 8.34 -12.95
CA GLU A 483 21.14 8.51 -14.33
C GLU A 483 19.99 8.27 -15.30
N ARG A 484 19.91 9.08 -16.37
CA ARG A 484 18.95 8.91 -17.47
C ARG A 484 19.63 8.41 -18.72
N TYR A 485 19.01 7.39 -19.31
CA TYR A 485 19.39 6.80 -20.58
C TYR A 485 18.22 6.96 -21.56
N ASP A 486 18.52 7.13 -22.84
CA ASP A 486 17.49 6.92 -23.87
C ASP A 486 17.27 5.42 -24.09
N TYR A 487 16.26 5.10 -24.87
CA TYR A 487 15.96 3.72 -25.25
C TYR A 487 17.02 3.11 -26.20
N GLU A 488 17.96 3.90 -26.71
CA GLU A 488 19.13 3.44 -27.47
C GLU A 488 20.35 3.18 -26.55
N GLY A 489 20.16 3.24 -25.23
CA GLY A 489 21.20 2.99 -24.23
C GLY A 489 22.24 4.11 -24.09
N ASN A 490 22.02 5.27 -24.72
CA ASN A 490 22.92 6.39 -24.59
C ASN A 490 22.66 7.12 -23.27
N PHE A 491 23.73 7.35 -22.51
CA PHE A 491 23.69 8.22 -21.34
C PHE A 491 23.33 9.66 -21.76
N ILE A 492 22.28 10.22 -21.15
CA ILE A 492 21.81 11.58 -21.41
C ILE A 492 22.39 12.54 -20.38
N ASP A 493 22.08 12.29 -19.11
CA ASP A 493 22.56 13.04 -17.96
C ASP A 493 22.37 12.25 -16.66
N GLY A 494 22.83 12.82 -15.55
CA GLY A 494 22.68 12.21 -14.24
C GLY A 494 22.98 13.21 -13.13
N VAL A 495 22.45 12.92 -11.95
CA VAL A 495 22.71 13.69 -10.72
C VAL A 495 23.41 12.82 -9.70
N GLU A 496 24.31 13.43 -8.95
CA GLU A 496 24.95 12.77 -7.82
C GLU A 496 24.00 12.81 -6.61
N SER A 497 23.85 11.68 -5.94
CA SER A 497 23.15 11.56 -4.66
C SER A 497 24.13 11.03 -3.61
N ASN A 498 23.66 10.93 -2.37
CA ASN A 498 24.42 10.16 -1.39
C ASN A 498 24.29 8.64 -1.68
N TYR A 499 25.19 7.82 -1.14
CA TYR A 499 25.17 6.35 -1.32
C TYR A 499 23.90 5.68 -0.78
N CYS A 500 23.24 6.35 0.16
CA CYS A 500 22.06 5.87 0.86
C CYS A 500 20.75 6.14 0.13
N VAL A 501 20.80 6.52 -1.16
CA VAL A 501 19.63 6.44 -2.05
C VAL A 501 19.08 5.00 -2.05
N ARG A 502 17.77 4.83 -2.03
CA ARG A 502 17.14 3.51 -1.92
C ARG A 502 16.17 3.22 -3.05
N ARG A 503 15.22 4.14 -3.25
CA ARG A 503 14.14 3.99 -4.22
C ARG A 503 13.97 5.23 -5.07
N ILE A 504 13.57 5.04 -6.31
CA ILE A 504 13.15 6.08 -7.26
C ILE A 504 11.75 5.77 -7.78
N THR A 505 11.02 6.82 -8.12
CA THR A 505 9.75 6.74 -8.85
C THR A 505 9.64 7.95 -9.76
N GLU A 506 8.87 7.83 -10.84
CA GLU A 506 8.51 9.00 -11.63
C GLU A 506 7.71 9.99 -10.77
N GLY A 507 8.15 11.24 -10.73
CA GLY A 507 7.50 12.33 -10.03
C GLY A 507 6.60 13.19 -10.94
N PRO A 508 6.04 14.29 -10.42
CA PRO A 508 5.24 15.20 -11.23
C PRO A 508 6.08 15.80 -12.36
N ASN A 509 5.44 16.08 -13.50
CA ASN A 509 6.06 16.77 -14.64
C ASN A 509 7.33 16.09 -15.19
N GLY A 510 7.42 14.76 -15.10
CA GLY A 510 8.59 14.02 -15.58
C GLY A 510 9.85 14.19 -14.71
N SER A 511 9.69 14.70 -13.47
CA SER A 511 10.76 14.68 -12.47
C SER A 511 11.01 13.26 -11.97
N THR A 512 12.08 13.07 -11.21
CA THR A 512 12.29 11.86 -10.41
C THR A 512 12.11 12.20 -8.95
N ILE A 513 11.26 11.47 -8.23
CA ILE A 513 11.28 11.48 -6.77
C ILE A 513 12.15 10.32 -6.33
N TYR A 514 13.09 10.61 -5.46
CA TYR A 514 13.92 9.60 -4.86
C TYR A 514 14.02 9.83 -3.37
N MET A 515 14.39 8.76 -2.68
CA MET A 515 14.45 8.79 -1.24
C MET A 515 15.84 8.32 -0.79
N GLN A 516 16.44 9.08 0.12
CA GLN A 516 17.79 8.84 0.63
C GLN A 516 17.86 8.98 2.14
N MET A 517 18.71 8.18 2.79
CA MET A 517 19.00 8.40 4.22
C MET A 517 20.00 9.55 4.35
N LYS A 518 19.72 10.49 5.25
CA LYS A 518 20.65 11.54 5.63
C LYS A 518 21.81 10.91 6.40
N TYR A 519 23.05 11.18 6.01
CA TYR A 519 24.18 10.72 6.81
C TYR A 519 24.20 11.47 8.15
N PRO A 520 24.48 10.75 9.25
CA PRO A 520 24.80 11.41 10.51
C PRO A 520 26.02 12.31 10.32
N ALA A 521 26.14 13.35 11.14
CA ALA A 521 27.29 14.24 11.11
C ALA A 521 28.62 13.44 11.10
N PRO A 522 29.68 13.91 10.40
CA PRO A 522 30.87 13.13 9.99
C PRO A 522 31.71 12.48 11.10
N ASN A 523 31.30 12.58 12.37
CA ASN A 523 31.98 12.01 13.52
C ASN A 523 31.37 10.67 13.99
N VAL A 524 30.41 10.09 13.26
CA VAL A 524 29.78 8.83 13.61
C VAL A 524 30.34 7.72 12.71
N THR A 525 31.31 6.97 13.24
CA THR A 525 32.14 6.01 12.49
C THR A 525 31.68 4.55 12.58
N SER A 526 30.52 4.26 13.15
CA SER A 526 30.02 2.89 13.29
C SER A 526 29.06 2.51 12.15
N ASN A 527 29.29 1.37 11.50
CA ASN A 527 28.34 0.80 10.52
C ASN A 527 26.92 0.59 11.12
N ASP A 528 26.80 0.45 12.44
CA ASP A 528 25.51 0.32 13.15
C ASP A 528 24.60 1.55 13.05
N THR A 529 25.13 2.74 12.72
CA THR A 529 24.33 3.99 12.72
C THR A 529 23.60 4.30 11.42
N LEU A 530 23.72 3.46 10.39
CA LEU A 530 22.86 3.56 9.20
C LEU A 530 21.39 3.18 9.50
N SER A 531 21.12 2.64 10.68
CA SER A 531 19.79 2.21 11.13
C SER A 531 18.95 3.30 11.80
N GLY A 532 19.42 4.55 11.89
CA GLY A 532 18.69 5.62 12.59
C GLY A 532 18.75 7.00 11.96
N GLY A 533 19.17 7.11 10.70
CA GLY A 533 19.21 8.38 9.98
C GLY A 533 17.81 8.88 9.60
N ASP A 534 17.66 10.20 9.53
CA ASP A 534 16.48 10.83 8.94
C ASP A 534 16.38 10.45 7.46
N LEU A 535 15.15 10.34 6.96
CA LEU A 535 14.86 10.01 5.56
C LEU A 535 14.45 11.27 4.81
N GLU A 536 15.21 11.61 3.76
CA GLU A 536 14.96 12.76 2.90
C GLU A 536 14.29 12.30 1.61
N PHE A 537 13.18 12.95 1.26
CA PHE A 537 12.52 12.80 -0.03
C PHE A 537 12.97 13.95 -0.90
N VAL A 538 13.57 13.63 -2.03
CA VAL A 538 14.22 14.60 -2.89
C VAL A 538 13.64 14.47 -4.30
N GLN A 539 13.32 15.59 -4.91
CA GLN A 539 12.85 15.68 -6.28
C GLN A 539 13.98 16.16 -7.19
N ILE A 540 14.17 15.50 -8.33
CA ILE A 540 15.10 15.89 -9.40
C ILE A 540 14.29 16.49 -10.54
N ASN A 541 14.51 17.77 -10.79
CA ASN A 541 13.93 18.51 -11.90
C ASN A 541 14.88 18.49 -13.10
N TRP A 542 14.79 17.43 -13.90
CA TRP A 542 15.73 17.15 -14.99
C TRP A 542 15.96 18.30 -15.98
N ASP A 543 14.91 19.05 -16.33
CA ASP A 543 15.03 20.09 -17.36
C ASP A 543 15.66 21.40 -16.85
N GLY A 544 16.17 21.44 -15.62
CA GLY A 544 16.96 22.54 -15.04
C GLY A 544 16.25 23.90 -14.97
N LYS A 545 15.02 23.95 -15.48
CA LYS A 545 14.09 25.05 -15.36
C LYS A 545 13.10 24.66 -14.28
N LEU A 546 13.43 25.04 -13.06
CA LEU A 546 12.44 25.53 -12.10
C LEU A 546 11.75 26.79 -12.67
N GLU A 547 11.18 26.70 -13.89
CA GLU A 547 10.04 27.53 -14.22
C GLU A 547 8.92 26.95 -13.35
N LEU A 548 8.85 27.40 -12.09
CA LEU A 548 7.77 27.21 -11.11
C LEU A 548 6.68 26.38 -11.75
N ALA A 549 6.76 25.06 -11.59
CA ALA A 549 6.08 24.09 -12.43
C ALA A 549 4.67 24.59 -12.72
N GLY A 550 4.51 25.22 -13.89
CA GLY A 550 3.20 25.63 -14.34
C GLY A 550 2.40 24.34 -14.36
N PRO A 551 1.19 24.30 -13.78
CA PRO A 551 0.41 23.09 -13.65
C PRO A 551 0.48 22.25 -14.92
N LYS A 552 0.65 20.93 -14.75
CA LYS A 552 0.74 19.91 -15.80
C LYS A 552 -0.27 20.20 -16.91
N HIS A 553 0.09 19.90 -18.15
CA HIS A 553 -0.64 20.27 -19.37
C HIS A 553 -2.15 19.95 -19.34
N VAL A 554 -2.94 20.85 -18.76
CA VAL A 554 -4.41 20.84 -18.79
C VAL A 554 -4.96 20.85 -20.22
N ILE A 555 -4.12 21.34 -21.16
CA ILE A 555 -4.51 21.61 -22.53
C ILE A 555 -3.46 21.00 -23.46
N GLN A 556 -3.88 20.04 -24.28
CA GLN A 556 -3.07 19.43 -25.32
C GLN A 556 -2.98 20.40 -26.52
N GLU A 557 -1.78 20.84 -26.88
CA GLU A 557 -1.56 21.77 -27.99
C GLU A 557 -0.97 21.07 -29.22
N GLN A 558 -1.67 21.15 -30.36
CA GLN A 558 -1.20 20.64 -31.64
C GLN A 558 -1.03 21.80 -32.64
N THR A 559 0.21 22.10 -33.02
CA THR A 559 0.52 23.16 -33.98
C THR A 559 0.70 22.62 -35.39
N ARG A 560 0.01 23.19 -36.38
CA ARG A 560 0.16 22.91 -37.82
C ARG A 560 0.03 24.19 -38.64
N VAL A 561 1.05 24.50 -39.43
CA VAL A 561 1.04 25.59 -40.44
C VAL A 561 0.68 26.97 -39.84
N GLY A 562 1.29 27.33 -38.71
CA GLY A 562 1.05 28.64 -38.06
C GLY A 562 -0.26 28.73 -37.27
N HIS A 563 -0.89 27.59 -37.01
CA HIS A 563 -2.13 27.48 -36.26
C HIS A 563 -1.97 26.45 -35.15
N THR A 564 -2.41 26.77 -33.94
CA THR A 564 -2.44 25.80 -32.83
C THR A 564 -3.88 25.45 -32.50
N LEU A 565 -4.15 24.14 -32.40
CA LEU A 565 -5.33 23.60 -31.77
C LEU A 565 -4.98 23.21 -30.34
N ALA A 566 -5.56 23.91 -29.37
CA ALA A 566 -5.41 23.65 -27.95
C ALA A 566 -6.70 22.92 -27.49
N ARG A 567 -6.61 21.65 -27.10
CA ARG A 567 -7.76 20.83 -26.72
C ARG A 567 -7.72 20.51 -25.23
N PHE A 568 -8.84 20.78 -24.56
CA PHE A 568 -9.10 20.28 -23.22
C PHE A 568 -9.45 18.79 -23.28
N THR A 569 -8.85 17.98 -22.43
CA THR A 569 -9.11 16.54 -22.35
C THR A 569 -9.47 16.17 -20.92
N ASP A 570 -10.62 15.52 -20.72
CA ASP A 570 -11.21 15.21 -19.42
C ASP A 570 -10.32 14.33 -18.53
N ASN A 571 -9.39 13.59 -19.13
CA ASN A 571 -8.57 12.57 -18.46
C ASN A 571 -7.29 13.13 -17.81
N GLN A 572 -7.03 14.44 -17.87
CA GLN A 572 -5.85 15.07 -17.26
C GLN A 572 -6.31 16.40 -16.63
N PHE A 573 -5.98 16.59 -15.34
CA PHE A 573 -6.31 17.74 -14.48
C PHE A 573 -6.94 18.94 -15.20
N GLY A 574 -8.19 19.26 -14.84
CA GLY A 574 -9.01 20.25 -15.52
C GLY A 574 -8.48 21.70 -15.48
N LEU A 575 -9.25 22.63 -16.08
CA LEU A 575 -8.99 24.08 -16.00
C LEU A 575 -8.56 24.46 -14.58
N LEU A 576 -7.54 25.30 -14.44
CA LEU A 576 -6.97 25.62 -13.13
C LEU A 576 -7.98 26.40 -12.30
N ARG A 577 -8.51 25.75 -11.26
CA ARG A 577 -9.44 26.39 -10.31
C ARG A 577 -8.66 27.40 -9.49
N MET A 578 -8.98 28.68 -9.65
CA MET A 578 -8.43 29.78 -8.87
C MET A 578 -9.52 30.29 -7.92
N GLU A 579 -9.30 30.19 -6.62
CA GLU A 579 -10.19 30.71 -5.61
C GLU A 579 -9.57 31.96 -4.99
N GLU A 580 -10.28 33.10 -5.07
CA GLU A 580 -9.82 34.35 -4.46
C GLU A 580 -10.01 34.25 -2.92
N PRO A 581 -8.93 34.28 -2.11
CA PRO A 581 -9.02 33.94 -0.69
C PRO A 581 -9.95 34.84 0.12
N GLU A 582 -10.11 36.10 -0.30
CA GLU A 582 -10.92 37.09 0.43
C GLU A 582 -12.41 36.95 0.15
N THR A 583 -12.78 36.49 -1.05
CA THR A 583 -14.16 36.52 -1.55
C THR A 583 -14.75 35.12 -1.71
N GLY A 584 -13.91 34.08 -1.78
CA GLY A 584 -14.29 32.72 -2.16
C GLY A 584 -14.76 32.62 -3.61
N ILE A 585 -14.55 33.66 -4.43
CA ILE A 585 -14.94 33.65 -5.84
C ILE A 585 -14.02 32.70 -6.58
N VAL A 586 -14.65 31.79 -7.34
CA VAL A 586 -13.95 30.81 -8.17
C VAL A 586 -13.87 31.32 -9.61
N ASP A 587 -12.67 31.39 -10.15
CA ASP A 587 -12.40 31.54 -11.57
C ASP A 587 -11.67 30.28 -12.07
N TYR A 588 -11.77 29.97 -13.36
CA TYR A 588 -11.05 28.86 -13.97
C TYR A 588 -10.05 29.37 -14.99
N LYS A 589 -8.82 28.87 -15.00
CA LYS A 589 -7.74 29.35 -15.85
C LYS A 589 -7.27 28.31 -16.86
N ALA A 590 -7.18 28.72 -18.13
CA ALA A 590 -6.65 27.99 -19.27
C ALA A 590 -5.30 28.61 -19.70
N PRO A 591 -4.16 28.05 -19.28
CA PRO A 591 -2.85 28.55 -19.70
C PRO A 591 -2.47 28.00 -21.09
N ILE A 592 -2.46 28.87 -22.11
CA ILE A 592 -2.04 28.51 -23.47
C ILE A 592 -0.58 28.91 -23.67
N ARG A 593 0.25 27.94 -24.07
CA ARG A 593 1.70 28.09 -24.26
C ARG A 593 2.05 28.51 -25.69
N SER A 594 1.19 28.20 -26.65
CA SER A 594 1.44 28.53 -28.05
C SER A 594 1.74 30.01 -28.27
N LYS A 595 2.76 30.23 -29.10
CA LYS A 595 3.17 31.54 -29.61
C LYS A 595 2.70 31.79 -31.04
N GLU A 596 1.91 30.87 -31.60
CA GLU A 596 1.32 31.05 -32.93
C GLU A 596 0.33 32.21 -32.92
N ASN A 597 0.07 32.83 -34.07
CA ASN A 597 -0.85 33.97 -34.15
C ASN A 597 -2.32 33.56 -34.18
N LEU A 598 -2.64 32.29 -34.44
CA LEU A 598 -4.00 31.76 -34.41
C LEU A 598 -4.05 30.53 -33.52
N VAL A 599 -4.78 30.63 -32.42
CA VAL A 599 -5.00 29.51 -31.50
C VAL A 599 -6.49 29.24 -31.36
N LYS A 600 -6.87 27.96 -31.38
CA LYS A 600 -8.24 27.51 -31.11
C LYS A 600 -8.25 26.69 -29.84
N LEU A 601 -8.87 27.19 -28.79
CA LEU A 601 -9.10 26.45 -27.55
C LEU A 601 -10.44 25.71 -27.65
N GLN A 602 -10.43 24.38 -27.59
CA GLN A 602 -11.62 23.53 -27.59
C GLN A 602 -11.87 22.95 -26.21
N ILE A 603 -13.07 23.17 -25.66
CA ILE A 603 -13.50 22.68 -24.35
C ILE A 603 -14.87 22.01 -24.51
N PRO A 604 -15.08 20.78 -24.04
CA PRO A 604 -16.40 20.15 -24.01
C PRO A 604 -17.41 21.03 -23.27
N TYR A 605 -18.64 21.09 -23.76
CA TYR A 605 -19.69 21.90 -23.14
C TYR A 605 -20.08 21.37 -21.75
N CYS A 606 -20.08 20.04 -21.57
CA CYS A 606 -20.33 19.41 -20.27
C CYS A 606 -19.38 19.92 -19.18
N ASP A 607 -18.11 20.12 -19.51
CA ASP A 607 -17.12 20.69 -18.60
C ASP A 607 -17.37 22.14 -18.23
N ILE A 608 -17.70 22.96 -19.24
CA ILE A 608 -18.03 24.36 -19.01
C ILE A 608 -19.29 24.47 -18.16
N LYS A 609 -20.29 23.61 -18.42
CA LYS A 609 -21.53 23.54 -17.65
C LYS A 609 -21.28 23.15 -16.19
N ALA A 610 -20.48 22.12 -15.93
CA ALA A 610 -20.13 21.71 -14.58
C ALA A 610 -19.46 22.86 -13.79
N LYS A 611 -18.56 23.61 -14.44
CA LYS A 611 -17.87 24.77 -13.84
C LYS A 611 -18.81 25.96 -13.64
N LEU A 612 -19.80 26.13 -14.50
CA LEU A 612 -20.85 27.13 -14.34
C LEU A 612 -21.73 26.79 -13.14
N GLU A 613 -22.11 25.52 -12.99
CA GLU A 613 -22.92 25.01 -11.87
C GLU A 613 -22.16 25.05 -10.53
N SER A 614 -20.83 24.98 -10.57
CA SER A 614 -19.99 25.19 -9.37
C SER A 614 -19.91 26.65 -8.92
N GLY A 615 -20.58 27.58 -9.62
CA GLY A 615 -20.60 29.01 -9.29
C GLY A 615 -19.37 29.78 -9.77
N ALA A 616 -18.64 29.27 -10.76
CA ALA A 616 -17.51 30.00 -11.32
C ALA A 616 -17.94 31.31 -12.00
N ARG A 617 -17.14 32.36 -11.82
CA ARG A 617 -17.42 33.69 -12.37
C ARG A 617 -16.87 33.84 -13.78
N ASN A 618 -15.60 33.53 -14.00
CA ASN A 618 -14.96 33.64 -15.31
C ASN A 618 -14.17 32.39 -15.70
N LEU A 619 -14.04 32.20 -17.02
CA LEU A 619 -12.96 31.47 -17.65
C LEU A 619 -11.87 32.47 -18.05
N MET A 620 -10.68 32.32 -17.49
CA MET A 620 -9.50 33.13 -17.78
C MET A 620 -8.59 32.38 -18.75
N VAL A 621 -8.28 32.98 -19.90
CA VAL A 621 -7.36 32.39 -20.88
C VAL A 621 -6.09 33.23 -20.93
N GLU A 622 -4.95 32.65 -20.60
CA GLU A 622 -3.65 33.31 -20.76
C GLU A 622 -3.05 32.92 -22.09
N TYR A 623 -2.80 33.91 -22.94
CA TYR A 623 -2.30 33.71 -24.29
C TYR A 623 -1.40 34.88 -24.70
N GLN A 624 -0.15 34.55 -25.09
CA GLN A 624 0.89 35.53 -25.45
C GLN A 624 1.07 36.67 -24.43
N GLY A 625 1.02 36.35 -23.13
CA GLY A 625 1.17 37.32 -22.04
C GLY A 625 -0.04 38.24 -21.81
N GLN A 626 -1.15 38.01 -22.51
CA GLN A 626 -2.43 38.67 -22.26
C GLN A 626 -3.37 37.71 -21.53
N THR A 627 -4.13 38.25 -20.58
CA THR A 627 -5.18 37.52 -19.87
C THR A 627 -6.53 37.95 -20.43
N LEU A 628 -7.22 37.05 -21.11
CA LEU A 628 -8.59 37.22 -21.57
C LEU A 628 -9.54 36.69 -20.50
N SER A 629 -10.55 37.47 -20.12
CA SER A 629 -11.56 37.04 -19.14
C SER A 629 -12.91 36.90 -19.83
N PHE A 630 -13.47 35.69 -19.77
CA PHE A 630 -14.78 35.35 -20.32
C PHE A 630 -15.76 35.10 -19.17
N PRO A 631 -16.81 35.91 -19.00
CA PRO A 631 -17.80 35.65 -17.96
C PRO A 631 -18.49 34.32 -18.25
N MET A 632 -18.65 33.47 -17.24
CA MET A 632 -19.23 32.13 -17.42
C MET A 632 -20.65 32.17 -18.00
N GLU A 633 -21.39 33.25 -17.73
CA GLU A 633 -22.71 33.57 -18.31
C GLU A 633 -22.72 33.55 -19.84
N LEU A 634 -21.61 33.88 -20.50
CA LEU A 634 -21.46 33.81 -21.96
C LEU A 634 -21.69 32.38 -22.49
N PHE A 635 -21.41 31.37 -21.67
CA PHE A 635 -21.52 29.97 -22.04
C PHE A 635 -22.87 29.35 -21.65
N GLN A 636 -23.82 30.10 -21.07
CA GLN A 636 -25.18 29.60 -20.80
C GLN A 636 -25.98 29.45 -22.09
N CYS A 637 -25.74 28.35 -22.81
CA CYS A 637 -26.29 28.12 -24.14
C CYS A 637 -27.24 26.91 -24.20
N ASP A 638 -27.82 26.51 -23.06
CA ASP A 638 -28.81 25.41 -22.98
C ASP A 638 -29.97 25.60 -23.97
N ASP A 639 -30.50 26.83 -24.10
CA ASP A 639 -31.57 27.15 -25.06
C ASP A 639 -31.13 26.96 -26.53
N MET A 640 -29.85 27.20 -26.82
CA MET A 640 -29.29 27.02 -28.16
C MET A 640 -29.05 25.54 -28.46
N LEU A 641 -28.56 24.78 -27.47
CA LEU A 641 -28.35 23.35 -27.57
C LEU A 641 -29.66 22.58 -27.69
N ALA A 642 -30.74 23.05 -27.07
CA ALA A 642 -32.08 22.49 -27.21
C ALA A 642 -32.53 22.37 -28.69
N ALA A 643 -32.00 23.22 -29.57
CA ALA A 643 -32.28 23.21 -31.01
C ALA A 643 -31.23 22.48 -31.86
N MET A 644 -30.15 21.93 -31.26
CA MET A 644 -29.06 21.26 -31.96
C MET A 644 -29.13 19.73 -31.78
N PRO A 645 -28.76 18.95 -32.82
CA PRO A 645 -28.60 17.50 -32.69
C PRO A 645 -27.36 17.17 -31.84
N CYS A 646 -27.38 16.05 -31.10
CA CYS A 646 -26.22 15.51 -30.35
C CYS A 646 -25.63 16.43 -29.27
N GLN A 647 -26.48 16.92 -28.35
CA GLN A 647 -26.12 17.86 -27.28
C GLN A 647 -24.95 17.38 -26.40
N ASP A 648 -24.85 16.07 -26.17
CA ASP A 648 -23.83 15.47 -25.30
C ASP A 648 -22.40 15.62 -25.83
N HIS A 649 -22.23 15.94 -27.12
CA HIS A 649 -20.92 16.14 -27.76
C HIS A 649 -20.68 17.59 -28.18
N ALA A 650 -21.39 18.54 -27.58
CA ALA A 650 -21.17 19.95 -27.84
C ALA A 650 -19.80 20.40 -27.34
N THR A 651 -19.14 21.28 -28.11
CA THR A 651 -17.82 21.83 -27.78
C THR A 651 -17.83 23.34 -27.92
N ILE A 652 -17.28 24.03 -26.93
CA ILE A 652 -16.96 25.46 -26.99
C ILE A 652 -15.59 25.62 -27.64
N GLU A 653 -15.51 26.45 -28.68
CA GLU A 653 -14.28 26.83 -29.38
C GLU A 653 -14.03 28.33 -29.19
N ILE A 654 -12.93 28.67 -28.52
CA ILE A 654 -12.45 30.06 -28.39
C ILE A 654 -11.31 30.24 -29.40
N ILE A 655 -11.56 31.03 -30.44
CA ILE A 655 -10.61 31.30 -31.53
C ILE A 655 -9.92 32.63 -31.21
N MET A 656 -8.64 32.60 -30.90
CA MET A 656 -7.84 33.78 -30.58
C MET A 656 -6.90 34.11 -31.74
N HIS A 657 -6.88 35.38 -32.15
CA HIS A 657 -6.05 35.88 -33.23
C HIS A 657 -5.17 37.04 -32.76
N THR A 658 -3.85 36.88 -32.83
CA THR A 658 -2.89 37.95 -32.56
C THR A 658 -2.59 38.73 -33.83
N HIS A 659 -2.80 40.04 -33.81
CA HIS A 659 -2.42 40.93 -34.91
C HIS A 659 -0.94 41.32 -34.85
N GLU A 660 -0.39 41.88 -35.93
CA GLU A 660 1.01 42.35 -35.98
C GLU A 660 1.38 43.36 -34.89
N ALA A 661 0.39 44.09 -34.35
CA ALA A 661 0.55 45.02 -33.23
C ALA A 661 0.62 44.34 -31.85
N GLY A 662 0.50 43.02 -31.78
CA GLY A 662 0.44 42.24 -30.54
C GLY A 662 -0.93 42.21 -29.86
N THR A 663 -1.94 42.91 -30.39
CA THR A 663 -3.31 42.86 -29.85
C THR A 663 -3.98 41.53 -30.18
N VAL A 664 -4.55 40.86 -29.17
CA VAL A 664 -5.34 39.64 -29.35
C VAL A 664 -6.82 40.00 -29.52
N THR A 665 -7.43 39.49 -30.59
CA THR A 665 -8.89 39.45 -30.76
C THR A 665 -9.40 38.02 -30.60
N TYR A 666 -10.69 37.84 -30.31
CA TYR A 666 -11.26 36.51 -30.15
C TYR A 666 -12.67 36.39 -30.71
N ASP A 667 -13.04 35.17 -31.10
CA ASP A 667 -14.40 34.74 -31.41
C ASP A 667 -14.73 33.50 -30.57
N VAL A 668 -15.89 33.48 -29.94
CA VAL A 668 -16.38 32.31 -29.19
C VAL A 668 -17.48 31.62 -29.98
N GLN A 669 -17.34 30.32 -30.22
CA GLN A 669 -18.29 29.52 -30.97
C GLN A 669 -18.69 28.27 -30.20
N LEU A 670 -19.98 27.98 -30.17
CA LEU A 670 -20.48 26.66 -29.84
C LEU A 670 -20.55 25.84 -31.12
N PHE A 671 -20.04 24.61 -31.13
CA PHE A 671 -20.26 23.70 -32.24
C PHE A 671 -20.61 22.29 -31.79
N VAL A 672 -21.39 21.61 -32.63
CA VAL A 672 -21.76 20.21 -32.45
C VAL A 672 -21.48 19.45 -33.73
N VAL A 673 -20.93 18.25 -33.60
CA VAL A 673 -20.61 17.37 -34.73
C VAL A 673 -21.63 16.23 -34.75
N GLU A 674 -22.56 16.29 -35.69
CA GLU A 674 -23.51 15.21 -35.95
C GLU A 674 -22.91 14.23 -36.97
N GLN A 675 -22.86 12.95 -36.62
CA GLN A 675 -22.54 11.92 -37.58
C GLN A 675 -23.80 11.53 -38.35
N VAL A 676 -23.86 11.90 -39.64
CA VAL A 676 -25.03 11.63 -40.50
C VAL A 676 -24.97 10.22 -41.07
N ASP A 677 -23.77 9.74 -41.39
CA ASP A 677 -23.50 8.36 -41.82
C ASP A 677 -22.05 7.96 -41.47
N ALA A 678 -21.60 6.77 -41.91
CA ALA A 678 -20.26 6.27 -41.62
C ALA A 678 -19.11 7.18 -42.10
N MET A 679 -19.35 8.03 -43.11
CA MET A 679 -18.33 8.86 -43.78
C MET A 679 -18.61 10.37 -43.68
N THR A 680 -19.83 10.77 -43.32
CA THR A 680 -20.28 12.17 -43.33
C THR A 680 -20.53 12.68 -41.92
N ARG A 681 -19.82 13.74 -41.55
CA ARG A 681 -20.04 14.52 -40.33
C ARG A 681 -20.52 15.92 -40.71
N VAL A 682 -21.62 16.37 -40.12
CA VAL A 682 -22.12 17.74 -40.27
C VAL A 682 -21.77 18.51 -39.00
N VAL A 683 -21.13 19.67 -39.18
CA VAL A 683 -20.74 20.54 -38.07
C VAL A 683 -21.71 21.71 -38.00
N TYR A 684 -22.51 21.78 -36.95
CA TYR A 684 -23.35 22.93 -36.65
C TYR A 684 -22.53 23.90 -35.81
N ARG A 685 -22.42 25.16 -36.23
CA ARG A 685 -21.69 26.21 -35.50
C ARG A 685 -22.61 27.36 -35.16
N LYS A 686 -22.46 27.93 -33.97
CA LYS A 686 -23.05 29.21 -33.62
C LYS A 686 -22.12 30.08 -32.80
N THR A 687 -21.94 31.32 -33.24
CA THR A 687 -21.20 32.34 -32.51
C THR A 687 -21.97 32.75 -31.26
N LEU A 688 -21.27 32.79 -30.13
CA LEU A 688 -21.75 33.36 -28.86
C LEU A 688 -21.35 34.85 -28.85
N GLN A 689 -22.29 35.72 -28.49
CA GLN A 689 -22.09 37.17 -28.45
C GLN A 689 -22.21 37.71 -27.04
#